data_AF-U9SMQ2-F1
#
_entry.id   AF-U9SMQ2-F1
#
_cell.length_a   1.000
_cell.length_b   1.000
_cell.length_c   1.000
_cell.angle_alpha   90.00
_cell.angle_beta   90.00
_cell.angle_gamma   90.00
#
_symmetry.space_group_name_H-M   'P 1'
#
loop_
_entity.id
_entity.type
_entity.pdbx_description
1 polymer ?
#
loop_
_entity_poly.entity_id
_entity_poly.type
_entity_poly.pdbx_seq_one_letter_code
_entity_poly.pdbx_strand_id
1 'polypeptide(L)'
;MNETRNQNQNILYLESLCQELYSPKSQEQRAKAEKLLDNAFPTFSETLSPRTNGSNGLPNNPLGVKIQSPTESSMYCQWLLENSTSPYAQLFASARLKSLVLDHYSMFTSKQKLELRSFLFNYLAVHPDYQPFVLSSLAQLIATITKVGWFEDDEFKNITNELSKFIQSTVDHRIVGLQVLSTVVAEMNQQSPRNMARQRKTAIGFRDSELLDIFRLGLVVLRQILNGEMAFTNDNQERRVKEYCLILLRNCLAFDFIGTTPDESGEDVGSIQVTSSWRSTIEDQTFLQTMFEAYKRFQPPHSSQVMEVLVQISSIRRSLFNEEERSKFLHALMQGINEIIIGSIGLSDLDNYHEFCRLLSRFRSTYQWSEITEKSGYSDWIDLVADFTIKGFNSWQFVPNSIQYLLTFWSKMYSSAGSSRPGSTNKLDIISSKLTEAYISSKIQSVEQILNGSIDDPLENEDALIDDLEMFANIARYKYDESQKSINNVFQPIFNQYKELYTQMNAGIVDDSYTQFFDTIETKFAWLMYMIGGMVGGRQTYISTEDQDLIDGELTCQILQLMDMNEQWNAPRTSGSGYEKFELALIYFFQQFRKSYIGESAQRVSKVYSKLSDIGYNDQSMLLNAIIQRIAKNLEGWSHSSKIIQRSVTLFNDLAGGYSSVRLLRKLDIVQYILRNHTIKNFPFLDTTNNLRSRMIYYSALSRILFAEDNVERDFENFVKPWDITLTELGALNSLDAFRQPAVKATISGIFRDLRGFLSAIQSRKNFLVFFEWFYPQYIPILYYALEAWDNDPLAIAILKFFLEFVNNRSQRLNFDISSPNGILLFRETSKVISTYGRQIIGRPFNSQDKYAEKYKGISICFSILTKSFAGRYVNFGVFELYGDKALEIALNTSFEMMLCVPFDDILMYPKLSKTFYDWLDTFTNEHMMALSSMNSNAFLYIMRALAEGIQQFDGSQCSAACSAIDHICTFVIQQTAKQKPKQHWLLSYLTQYPNILPYLFTANFSAVLFEERQNQWSLSRPLLCLILLNPDYWEQYTRNLVLYQLPERRDILAKALSSLMQDVEISLISKNRDRFTQNLSTFKRELTNDNVILVAPPMDMKMTM
;
A
#
# COMPACT_ATOMS: atom_id res chain seq x y z
N MET A 1 -31.91 -10.69 55.08
CA MET A 1 -32.81 -9.72 54.40
C MET A 1 -32.15 -8.39 54.09
N ASN A 2 -31.30 -7.81 54.97
CA ASN A 2 -30.61 -6.56 54.66
C ASN A 2 -29.43 -6.71 53.68
N GLU A 3 -28.69 -7.83 53.68
CA GLU A 3 -27.59 -8.08 52.73
C GLU A 3 -28.08 -8.28 51.28
N THR A 4 -29.18 -9.02 51.10
CA THR A 4 -29.82 -9.23 49.78
C THR A 4 -30.42 -7.95 49.19
N ARG A 5 -30.83 -6.98 50.02
CA ARG A 5 -31.31 -5.66 49.55
C ARG A 5 -30.17 -4.77 49.05
N ASN A 6 -29.00 -4.80 49.70
CA ASN A 6 -27.83 -4.02 49.26
C ASN A 6 -27.23 -4.57 47.96
N GLN A 7 -27.19 -5.89 47.77
CA GLN A 7 -26.70 -6.50 46.53
C GLN A 7 -27.56 -6.11 45.31
N ASN A 8 -28.89 -6.13 45.44
CA ASN A 8 -29.79 -5.71 44.36
C ASN A 8 -29.66 -4.22 43.99
N GLN A 9 -29.37 -3.34 44.96
CA GLN A 9 -29.14 -1.92 44.67
C GLN A 9 -27.82 -1.69 43.91
N ASN A 10 -26.77 -2.45 44.24
CA ASN A 10 -25.48 -2.35 43.55
C ASN A 10 -25.56 -2.84 42.10
N ILE A 11 -26.32 -3.93 41.84
CA ILE A 11 -26.54 -4.44 40.47
C ILE A 11 -27.27 -3.40 39.62
N LEU A 12 -28.38 -2.84 40.11
CA LEU A 12 -29.14 -1.81 39.38
C LEU A 12 -28.28 -0.57 39.09
N TYR A 13 -27.38 -0.19 40.00
CA TYR A 13 -26.44 0.88 39.77
C TYR A 13 -25.42 0.54 38.68
N LEU A 14 -24.84 -0.66 38.69
CA LEU A 14 -23.93 -1.14 37.64
C LEU A 14 -24.62 -1.23 36.27
N GLU A 15 -25.86 -1.73 36.22
CA GLU A 15 -26.67 -1.78 34.99
C GLU A 15 -26.89 -0.36 34.43
N SER A 16 -27.16 0.63 35.29
CA SER A 16 -27.31 2.02 34.87
C SER A 16 -26.02 2.60 34.28
N LEU A 17 -24.86 2.31 34.89
CA LEU A 17 -23.56 2.75 34.37
C LEU A 17 -23.25 2.10 33.02
N CYS A 18 -23.56 0.81 32.84
CA CYS A 18 -23.37 0.13 31.56
C CYS A 18 -24.29 0.70 30.47
N GLN A 19 -25.51 1.08 30.82
CA GLN A 19 -26.41 1.77 29.90
C GLN A 19 -25.88 3.16 29.51
N GLU A 20 -25.32 3.92 30.45
CA GLU A 20 -24.68 5.21 30.18
C GLU A 20 -23.42 5.08 29.30
N LEU A 21 -22.69 3.95 29.40
CA LEU A 21 -21.52 3.68 28.57
C LEU A 21 -21.89 3.45 27.09
N TYR A 22 -22.89 2.60 26.83
CA TYR A 22 -23.28 2.19 25.47
C TYR A 22 -24.37 3.06 24.83
N SER A 23 -25.16 3.78 25.63
CA SER A 23 -26.21 4.70 25.17
C SER A 23 -26.14 6.05 25.92
N PRO A 24 -25.03 6.81 25.79
CA PRO A 24 -24.83 8.07 26.52
C PRO A 24 -25.72 9.21 26.01
N LYS A 25 -26.14 10.10 26.91
CA LYS A 25 -26.75 11.40 26.53
C LYS A 25 -25.70 12.47 26.21
N SER A 26 -24.47 12.31 26.70
CA SER A 26 -23.33 13.19 26.42
C SER A 26 -21.99 12.45 26.52
N GLN A 27 -20.94 12.98 25.89
CA GLN A 27 -19.60 12.40 25.94
C GLN A 27 -18.99 12.42 27.37
N GLU A 28 -19.33 13.43 28.17
CA GLU A 28 -18.90 13.52 29.57
C GLU A 28 -19.54 12.43 30.44
N GLN A 29 -20.81 12.10 30.20
CA GLN A 29 -21.51 11.01 30.89
C GLN A 29 -20.86 9.66 30.58
N ARG A 30 -20.52 9.41 29.30
CA ARG A 30 -19.81 8.19 28.89
C ARG A 30 -18.45 8.06 29.60
N ALA A 31 -17.64 9.11 29.58
CA ALA A 31 -16.31 9.09 30.20
C ALA A 31 -16.37 8.87 31.72
N LYS A 32 -17.39 9.43 32.40
CA LYS A 32 -17.63 9.21 33.82
C LYS A 32 -18.02 7.76 34.12
N ALA A 33 -18.94 7.19 33.33
CA ALA A 33 -19.36 5.81 33.47
C ALA A 33 -18.19 4.83 33.24
N GLU A 34 -17.40 5.07 32.19
CA GLU A 34 -16.18 4.29 31.87
C GLU A 34 -15.19 4.30 33.04
N LYS A 35 -14.85 5.47 33.58
CA LYS A 35 -13.94 5.57 34.73
C LYS A 35 -14.44 4.86 35.98
N LEU A 36 -15.75 4.90 36.25
CA LEU A 36 -16.34 4.20 37.39
C LEU A 36 -16.33 2.69 37.19
N LEU A 37 -16.62 2.22 35.97
CA LEU A 37 -16.58 0.81 35.61
C LEU A 37 -15.16 0.24 35.59
N ASP A 38 -14.15 0.99 35.14
CA ASP A 38 -12.74 0.59 35.17
C ASP A 38 -12.21 0.47 36.61
N ASN A 39 -12.65 1.35 37.51
CA ASN A 39 -12.31 1.24 38.93
C ASN A 39 -12.98 0.02 39.59
N ALA A 40 -14.19 -0.32 39.15
CA ALA A 40 -14.95 -1.44 39.70
C ALA A 40 -14.42 -2.78 39.16
N PHE A 41 -14.12 -2.86 37.86
CA PHE A 41 -13.60 -4.04 37.16
C PHE A 41 -12.24 -3.74 36.50
N PRO A 42 -11.15 -3.62 37.28
CA PRO A 42 -9.83 -3.30 36.75
C PRO A 42 -9.33 -4.40 35.82
N THR A 43 -8.71 -3.99 34.70
CA THR A 43 -8.08 -4.89 33.73
C THR A 43 -6.65 -5.25 34.09
N PHE A 44 -5.96 -4.40 34.87
CA PHE A 44 -4.53 -4.52 35.23
C PHE A 44 -3.54 -4.38 34.06
N SER A 45 -4.02 -3.96 32.88
CA SER A 45 -3.23 -3.81 31.65
C SER A 45 -2.59 -2.43 31.44
N GLU A 46 -3.09 -1.38 32.10
CA GLU A 46 -2.69 0.01 31.84
C GLU A 46 -1.81 0.64 32.93
N THR A 47 -0.83 1.42 32.46
CA THR A 47 0.19 2.19 33.19
C THR A 47 -0.28 3.56 33.72
N LEU A 48 -1.58 3.91 33.65
CA LEU A 48 -2.04 5.30 33.84
C LEU A 48 -2.75 5.61 35.17
N SER A 49 -2.70 4.75 36.18
CA SER A 49 -3.13 5.11 37.53
C SER A 49 -2.01 4.88 38.53
N PRO A 50 -1.52 5.92 39.25
CA PRO A 50 -0.62 5.71 40.37
C PRO A 50 -1.33 4.77 41.34
N ARG A 51 -0.70 3.63 41.64
CA ARG A 51 -1.13 2.80 42.75
C ARG A 51 -1.00 3.66 44.01
N THR A 52 -2.08 4.27 44.43
CA THR A 52 -2.16 4.93 45.73
C THR A 52 -2.06 3.82 46.78
N ASN A 53 -0.83 3.59 47.25
CA ASN A 53 -0.57 2.97 48.53
C ASN A 53 -1.13 3.91 49.61
N GLY A 54 -2.43 3.78 49.88
CA GLY A 54 -3.15 4.55 50.88
C GLY A 54 -4.32 3.74 51.39
N SER A 55 -4.20 3.25 52.62
CA SER A 55 -5.27 2.72 53.43
C SER A 55 -6.30 3.81 53.72
N ASN A 56 -7.30 3.98 52.86
CA ASN A 56 -8.58 4.63 53.15
C ASN A 56 -9.57 4.26 52.04
N GLY A 57 -10.70 3.65 52.40
CA GLY A 57 -11.76 3.28 51.45
C GLY A 57 -12.29 4.54 50.75
N LEU A 58 -12.22 4.57 49.41
CA LEU A 58 -12.87 5.60 48.62
C LEU A 58 -14.39 5.34 48.62
N PRO A 59 -15.24 6.34 48.91
CA PRO A 59 -16.69 6.15 49.11
C PRO A 59 -17.51 5.72 47.88
N ASN A 60 -16.90 5.63 46.68
CA ASN A 60 -17.62 5.54 45.40
C ASN A 60 -17.16 4.37 44.52
N ASN A 61 -16.81 3.20 45.08
CA ASN A 61 -16.66 1.99 44.26
C ASN A 61 -18.05 1.34 44.07
N PRO A 62 -18.59 1.28 42.84
CA PRO A 62 -19.91 0.69 42.56
C PRO A 62 -20.07 -0.76 43.05
N LEU A 63 -18.98 -1.52 43.14
CA LEU A 63 -18.95 -2.91 43.61
C LEU A 63 -18.86 -3.05 45.14
N GLY A 64 -18.49 -1.99 45.86
CA GLY A 64 -18.27 -2.02 47.31
C GLY A 64 -17.07 -2.86 47.79
N VAL A 65 -16.33 -3.52 46.89
CA VAL A 65 -15.16 -4.36 47.19
C VAL A 65 -13.97 -3.94 46.33
N LYS A 66 -12.77 -3.91 46.91
CA LYS A 66 -11.53 -3.59 46.20
C LYS A 66 -10.93 -4.87 45.59
N ILE A 67 -10.97 -4.98 44.27
CA ILE A 67 -10.38 -6.08 43.49
C ILE A 67 -8.85 -5.93 43.45
N GLN A 68 -8.12 -6.97 43.83
CA GLN A 68 -6.66 -6.96 43.97
C GLN A 68 -5.92 -7.80 42.92
N SER A 69 -6.62 -8.68 42.21
CA SER A 69 -6.03 -9.55 41.19
C SER A 69 -6.91 -9.67 39.93
N PRO A 70 -6.31 -9.99 38.76
CA PRO A 70 -7.07 -10.28 37.54
C PRO A 70 -8.06 -11.45 37.69
N THR A 71 -7.74 -12.43 38.54
CA THR A 71 -8.60 -13.58 38.84
C THR A 71 -9.85 -13.14 39.61
N GLU A 72 -9.71 -12.29 40.63
CA GLU A 72 -10.85 -11.68 41.33
C GLU A 72 -11.72 -10.85 40.38
N SER A 73 -11.10 -10.06 39.49
CA SER A 73 -11.83 -9.28 38.47
C SER A 73 -12.68 -10.18 37.57
N SER A 74 -12.11 -11.30 37.12
CA SER A 74 -12.84 -12.31 36.35
C SER A 74 -14.02 -12.90 37.12
N MET A 75 -13.84 -13.24 38.40
CA MET A 75 -14.93 -13.76 39.24
C MET A 75 -16.08 -12.76 39.37
N TYR A 76 -15.79 -11.47 39.55
CA TYR A 76 -16.84 -10.45 39.63
C TYR A 76 -17.53 -10.19 38.28
N CYS A 77 -16.83 -10.34 37.15
CA CYS A 77 -17.48 -10.32 35.84
C CYS A 77 -18.44 -11.51 35.65
N GLN A 78 -18.05 -12.72 36.10
CA GLN A 78 -18.95 -13.89 36.10
C GLN A 78 -20.17 -13.65 37.00
N TRP A 79 -19.96 -13.10 38.19
CA TRP A 79 -21.05 -12.70 39.08
C TRP A 79 -21.99 -11.68 38.42
N LEU A 80 -21.47 -10.69 37.70
CA LEU A 80 -22.30 -9.72 36.99
C LEU A 80 -23.13 -10.40 35.88
N LEU A 81 -22.56 -11.37 35.15
CA LEU A 81 -23.29 -12.15 34.15
C LEU A 81 -24.43 -12.94 34.80
N GLU A 82 -24.19 -13.66 35.90
CA GLU A 82 -25.19 -14.50 36.56
C GLU A 82 -26.36 -13.71 37.17
N ASN A 83 -26.13 -12.46 37.59
CA ASN A 83 -27.09 -11.68 38.39
C ASN A 83 -27.75 -10.52 37.63
N SER A 84 -27.21 -10.11 36.48
CA SER A 84 -27.74 -8.99 35.68
C SER A 84 -28.69 -9.47 34.59
N THR A 85 -29.80 -8.75 34.42
CA THR A 85 -30.71 -8.99 33.28
C THR A 85 -30.53 -7.97 32.14
N SER A 86 -29.76 -6.90 32.39
CA SER A 86 -29.44 -5.90 31.38
C SER A 86 -28.49 -6.42 30.29
N PRO A 87 -28.88 -6.35 28.99
CA PRO A 87 -28.01 -6.72 27.87
C PRO A 87 -26.71 -5.90 27.80
N TYR A 88 -26.75 -4.64 28.25
CA TYR A 88 -25.56 -3.76 28.27
C TYR A 88 -24.55 -4.18 29.33
N ALA A 89 -25.00 -4.62 30.50
CA ALA A 89 -24.12 -5.13 31.54
C ALA A 89 -23.50 -6.48 31.15
N GLN A 90 -24.28 -7.35 30.47
CA GLN A 90 -23.78 -8.60 29.91
C GLN A 90 -22.70 -8.36 28.85
N LEU A 91 -22.93 -7.39 27.94
CA LEU A 91 -21.95 -6.97 26.94
C LEU A 91 -20.67 -6.43 27.60
N PHE A 92 -20.80 -5.57 28.61
CA PHE A 92 -19.67 -5.03 29.36
C PHE A 92 -18.86 -6.13 30.03
N ALA A 93 -19.51 -7.03 30.78
CA ALA A 93 -18.85 -8.12 31.50
C ALA A 93 -18.09 -9.06 30.55
N SER A 94 -18.72 -9.43 29.43
CA SER A 94 -18.12 -10.26 28.39
C SER A 94 -16.90 -9.57 27.76
N ALA A 95 -17.02 -8.29 27.39
CA ALA A 95 -15.91 -7.51 26.84
C ALA A 95 -14.75 -7.37 27.84
N ARG A 96 -15.06 -7.16 29.12
CA ARG A 96 -14.06 -7.01 30.18
C ARG A 96 -13.33 -8.32 30.46
N LEU A 97 -14.05 -9.45 30.48
CA LEU A 97 -13.45 -10.79 30.55
C LEU A 97 -12.52 -11.04 29.36
N LYS A 98 -12.90 -10.62 28.15
CA LYS A 98 -12.05 -10.76 26.95
C LYS A 98 -10.72 -10.03 27.13
N SER A 99 -10.74 -8.78 27.61
CA SER A 99 -9.53 -8.02 27.92
C SER A 99 -8.67 -8.72 28.98
N LEU A 100 -9.27 -9.18 30.08
CA LEU A 100 -8.55 -9.91 31.13
C LEU A 100 -7.89 -11.20 30.61
N VAL A 101 -8.58 -11.94 29.75
CA VAL A 101 -8.04 -13.15 29.10
C VAL A 101 -6.87 -12.79 28.19
N LEU A 102 -7.00 -11.77 27.34
CA LEU A 102 -5.92 -11.37 26.42
C LEU A 102 -4.67 -10.88 27.15
N ASP A 103 -4.83 -10.12 28.22
CA ASP A 103 -3.72 -9.45 28.90
C ASP A 103 -3.11 -10.28 30.05
N HIS A 104 -3.88 -11.20 30.65
CA HIS A 104 -3.46 -11.93 31.85
C HIS A 104 -3.67 -13.44 31.80
N TYR A 105 -3.82 -14.05 30.61
CA TYR A 105 -4.10 -15.48 30.50
C TYR A 105 -3.19 -16.38 31.34
N SER A 106 -1.87 -16.17 31.33
CA SER A 106 -0.91 -17.02 32.06
C SER A 106 -1.01 -16.95 33.58
N MET A 107 -1.76 -15.98 34.14
CA MET A 107 -2.03 -15.87 35.59
C MET A 107 -3.17 -16.77 36.07
N PHE A 108 -4.07 -17.15 35.17
CA PHE A 108 -5.10 -18.11 35.51
C PHE A 108 -4.48 -19.50 35.61
N THR A 109 -4.72 -20.20 36.71
CA THR A 109 -4.37 -21.62 36.81
C THR A 109 -5.09 -22.41 35.72
N SER A 110 -4.54 -23.54 35.28
CA SER A 110 -5.20 -24.39 34.27
C SER A 110 -6.64 -24.73 34.67
N LYS A 111 -6.87 -24.99 35.96
CA LYS A 111 -8.22 -25.22 36.51
C LYS A 111 -9.16 -24.02 36.32
N GLN A 112 -8.73 -22.80 36.64
CA GLN A 112 -9.55 -21.60 36.47
C GLN A 112 -9.86 -21.29 35.00
N LYS A 113 -8.91 -21.56 34.10
CA LYS A 113 -9.12 -21.38 32.65
C LYS A 113 -10.20 -22.32 32.13
N LEU A 114 -10.16 -23.59 32.56
CA LEU A 114 -11.17 -24.59 32.22
C LEU A 114 -12.52 -24.25 32.85
N GLU A 115 -12.55 -23.84 34.13
CA GLU A 115 -13.78 -23.41 34.81
C GLU A 115 -14.44 -22.21 34.10
N LEU A 116 -13.67 -21.20 33.69
CA LEU A 116 -14.19 -20.05 32.93
C LEU A 116 -14.76 -20.49 31.58
N ARG A 117 -14.07 -21.39 30.86
CA ARG A 117 -14.56 -21.96 29.60
C ARG A 117 -15.88 -22.71 29.82
N SER A 118 -15.93 -23.63 30.79
CA SER A 118 -17.12 -24.42 31.09
C SER A 118 -18.29 -23.54 31.55
N PHE A 119 -18.02 -22.50 32.35
CA PHE A 119 -19.00 -21.50 32.75
C PHE A 119 -19.66 -20.86 31.53
N LEU A 120 -18.86 -20.37 30.57
CA LEU A 120 -19.39 -19.69 29.37
C LEU A 120 -20.23 -20.60 28.49
N PHE A 121 -19.82 -21.86 28.30
CA PHE A 121 -20.63 -22.83 27.56
C PHE A 121 -21.94 -23.13 28.28
N ASN A 122 -21.92 -23.35 29.59
CA ASN A 122 -23.14 -23.57 30.37
C ASN A 122 -24.05 -22.34 30.36
N TYR A 123 -23.47 -21.14 30.43
CA TYR A 123 -24.21 -19.88 30.40
C TYR A 123 -24.93 -19.68 29.07
N LEU A 124 -24.26 -19.96 27.94
CA LEU A 124 -24.90 -19.96 26.61
C LEU A 124 -25.95 -21.08 26.44
N ALA A 125 -25.76 -22.24 27.08
CA ALA A 125 -26.73 -23.33 27.03
C ALA A 125 -28.02 -23.01 27.80
N VAL A 126 -27.96 -22.22 28.87
CA VAL A 126 -29.15 -21.81 29.63
C VAL A 126 -29.88 -20.65 28.94
N HIS A 127 -29.16 -19.80 28.21
CA HIS A 127 -29.69 -18.55 27.64
C HIS A 127 -29.52 -18.42 26.11
N PRO A 128 -30.11 -19.33 25.30
CA PRO A 128 -30.08 -19.22 23.85
C PRO A 128 -30.94 -18.05 23.31
N ASP A 129 -31.78 -17.46 24.16
CA ASP A 129 -32.77 -16.40 23.87
C ASP A 129 -32.22 -14.97 24.00
N TYR A 130 -30.95 -14.82 24.40
CA TYR A 130 -30.32 -13.50 24.54
C TYR A 130 -30.21 -12.71 23.24
N GLN A 131 -30.07 -11.39 23.40
CA GLN A 131 -29.94 -10.45 22.28
C GLN A 131 -28.74 -10.82 21.38
N PRO A 132 -28.86 -10.71 20.03
CA PRO A 132 -27.81 -11.16 19.10
C PRO A 132 -26.41 -10.56 19.36
N PHE A 133 -26.34 -9.29 19.80
CA PHE A 133 -25.06 -8.65 20.11
C PHE A 133 -24.40 -9.18 21.39
N VAL A 134 -25.19 -9.65 22.37
CA VAL A 134 -24.67 -10.30 23.58
C VAL A 134 -24.12 -11.67 23.22
N LEU A 135 -24.89 -12.46 22.45
CA LEU A 135 -24.44 -13.77 21.95
C LEU A 135 -23.16 -13.64 21.12
N SER A 136 -23.06 -12.61 20.28
CA SER A 136 -21.84 -12.32 19.50
C SER A 136 -20.64 -12.00 20.39
N SER A 137 -20.83 -11.20 21.44
CA SER A 137 -19.77 -10.88 22.41
C SER A 137 -19.29 -12.12 23.16
N LEU A 138 -20.21 -12.96 23.64
CA LEU A 138 -19.89 -14.21 24.36
C LEU A 138 -19.22 -15.22 23.43
N ALA A 139 -19.69 -15.36 22.19
CA ALA A 139 -19.06 -16.19 21.17
C ALA A 139 -17.62 -15.74 20.90
N GLN A 140 -17.37 -14.43 20.84
CA GLN A 140 -16.03 -13.90 20.64
C GLN A 140 -15.14 -14.15 21.86
N LEU A 141 -15.67 -14.05 23.08
CA LEU A 141 -14.93 -14.40 24.30
C LEU A 141 -14.52 -15.89 24.31
N ILE A 142 -15.43 -16.80 23.98
CA ILE A 142 -15.13 -18.24 23.86
C ILE A 142 -14.07 -18.49 22.78
N ALA A 143 -14.19 -17.83 21.63
CA ALA A 143 -13.22 -17.92 20.55
C ALA A 143 -11.83 -17.44 20.99
N THR A 144 -11.75 -16.31 21.70
CA THR A 144 -10.50 -15.78 22.25
C THR A 144 -9.89 -16.72 23.29
N ILE A 145 -10.68 -17.23 24.24
CA ILE A 145 -10.20 -18.20 25.26
C ILE A 145 -9.65 -19.45 24.57
N THR A 146 -10.34 -19.96 23.56
CA THR A 146 -9.92 -21.15 22.80
C THR A 146 -8.63 -20.90 22.04
N LYS A 147 -8.49 -19.73 21.38
CA LYS A 147 -7.28 -19.31 20.68
C LYS A 147 -6.09 -19.17 21.61
N VAL A 148 -6.25 -18.52 22.77
CA VAL A 148 -5.12 -18.30 23.68
C VAL A 148 -4.76 -19.58 24.46
N GLY A 149 -5.75 -20.43 24.76
CA GLY A 149 -5.61 -21.71 25.47
C GLY A 149 -5.18 -22.90 24.63
N TRP A 150 -5.11 -22.76 23.31
CA TRP A 150 -5.00 -23.86 22.36
C TRP A 150 -3.91 -24.92 22.64
N PHE A 151 -2.76 -24.49 23.17
CA PHE A 151 -1.61 -25.36 23.46
C PHE A 151 -1.43 -25.68 24.95
N GLU A 152 -2.35 -25.24 25.82
CA GLU A 152 -2.22 -25.47 27.26
C GLU A 152 -2.86 -26.78 27.73
N ASP A 153 -4.03 -27.12 27.18
CA ASP A 153 -4.77 -28.33 27.52
C ASP A 153 -5.52 -28.85 26.28
N ASP A 154 -5.69 -30.17 26.17
CA ASP A 154 -6.43 -30.79 25.07
C ASP A 154 -7.93 -30.52 25.14
N GLU A 155 -8.48 -30.20 26.32
CA GLU A 155 -9.86 -29.71 26.44
C GLU A 155 -10.08 -28.43 25.62
N PHE A 156 -9.05 -27.59 25.43
CA PHE A 156 -9.18 -26.40 24.59
C PHE A 156 -9.43 -26.73 23.12
N LYS A 157 -8.86 -27.84 22.66
CA LYS A 157 -9.00 -28.34 21.29
C LYS A 157 -10.35 -29.01 21.08
N ASN A 158 -10.99 -29.52 22.12
CA ASN A 158 -12.24 -30.29 22.06
C ASN A 158 -13.51 -29.45 21.77
N ILE A 159 -13.39 -28.36 21.01
CA ILE A 159 -14.48 -27.40 20.77
C ILE A 159 -15.59 -27.98 19.88
N THR A 160 -15.22 -28.82 18.90
CA THR A 160 -16.21 -29.42 17.99
C THR A 160 -17.15 -30.37 18.74
N ASN A 161 -16.64 -31.16 19.68
CA ASN A 161 -17.46 -32.10 20.46
C ASN A 161 -18.35 -31.40 21.49
N GLU A 162 -17.97 -30.24 22.01
CA GLU A 162 -18.84 -29.46 22.89
C GLU A 162 -19.98 -28.81 22.09
N LEU A 163 -19.66 -28.19 20.96
CA LEU A 163 -20.65 -27.50 20.12
C LEU A 163 -21.54 -28.46 19.31
N SER A 164 -21.10 -29.70 19.07
CA SER A 164 -21.97 -30.74 18.48
C SER A 164 -23.19 -31.03 19.36
N LYS A 165 -23.08 -30.91 20.69
CA LYS A 165 -24.21 -31.06 21.63
C LYS A 165 -25.25 -29.95 21.44
N PHE A 166 -24.80 -28.71 21.22
CA PHE A 166 -25.68 -27.59 20.88
C PHE A 166 -26.42 -27.84 19.57
N ILE A 167 -25.70 -28.37 18.58
CA ILE A 167 -26.27 -28.65 17.25
C ILE A 167 -27.28 -29.81 17.28
N GLN A 168 -27.13 -30.78 18.19
CA GLN A 168 -28.08 -31.88 18.35
C GLN A 168 -29.33 -31.52 19.18
N SER A 169 -29.33 -30.36 19.85
CA SER A 169 -30.42 -29.90 20.72
C SER A 169 -31.51 -29.13 19.92
N THR A 170 -32.18 -28.18 20.56
CA THR A 170 -33.23 -27.34 19.95
C THR A 170 -32.67 -26.39 18.89
N VAL A 171 -33.57 -25.83 18.06
CA VAL A 171 -33.20 -24.90 16.97
C VAL A 171 -32.47 -23.66 17.49
N ASP A 172 -32.88 -23.09 18.63
CA ASP A 172 -32.21 -21.92 19.20
C ASP A 172 -30.78 -22.25 19.66
N HIS A 173 -30.57 -23.45 20.24
CA HIS A 173 -29.22 -23.92 20.57
C HIS A 173 -28.37 -24.17 19.33
N ARG A 174 -28.96 -24.68 18.23
CA ARG A 174 -28.27 -24.84 16.94
C ARG A 174 -27.78 -23.50 16.41
N ILE A 175 -28.61 -22.45 16.46
CA ILE A 175 -28.25 -21.10 16.03
C ILE A 175 -27.04 -20.60 16.82
N VAL A 176 -27.09 -20.71 18.16
CA VAL A 176 -25.96 -20.30 19.02
C VAL A 176 -24.71 -21.13 18.71
N GLY A 177 -24.84 -22.45 18.56
CA GLY A 177 -23.72 -23.33 18.24
C GLY A 177 -23.03 -22.98 16.93
N LEU A 178 -23.80 -22.74 15.86
CA LEU A 178 -23.29 -22.30 14.56
C LEU A 178 -22.64 -20.92 14.63
N GLN A 179 -23.26 -19.98 15.36
CA GLN A 179 -22.70 -18.65 15.58
C GLN A 179 -21.33 -18.76 16.26
N VAL A 180 -21.23 -19.49 17.37
CA VAL A 180 -19.96 -19.70 18.09
C VAL A 180 -18.91 -20.34 17.19
N LEU A 181 -19.24 -21.42 16.47
CA LEU A 181 -18.31 -22.04 15.53
C LEU A 181 -17.82 -21.06 14.46
N SER A 182 -18.73 -20.27 13.88
CA SER A 182 -18.39 -19.31 12.84
C SER A 182 -17.45 -18.20 13.36
N THR A 183 -17.65 -17.77 14.60
CA THR A 183 -16.80 -16.79 15.29
C THR A 183 -15.45 -17.38 15.66
N VAL A 184 -15.39 -18.64 16.12
CA VAL A 184 -14.14 -19.35 16.42
C VAL A 184 -13.26 -19.44 15.17
N VAL A 185 -13.83 -19.88 14.04
CA VAL A 185 -13.07 -19.97 12.78
C VAL A 185 -12.54 -18.59 12.35
N ALA A 186 -13.38 -17.55 12.44
CA ALA A 186 -12.98 -16.19 12.09
C ALA A 186 -11.88 -15.65 13.02
N GLU A 187 -12.02 -15.81 14.34
CA GLU A 187 -11.06 -15.33 15.33
C GLU A 187 -9.72 -16.08 15.22
N MET A 188 -9.73 -17.38 14.94
CA MET A 188 -8.52 -18.17 14.68
C MET A 188 -7.76 -17.68 13.44
N ASN A 189 -8.48 -17.22 12.42
CA ASN A 189 -7.90 -16.70 11.16
C ASN A 189 -7.42 -15.24 11.27
N GLN A 190 -7.90 -14.48 12.27
CA GLN A 190 -7.48 -13.09 12.47
C GLN A 190 -6.02 -13.01 12.96
N GLN A 191 -5.21 -12.22 12.24
CA GLN A 191 -3.85 -11.89 12.63
C GLN A 191 -3.87 -10.60 13.46
N SER A 192 -3.34 -10.65 14.69
CA SER A 192 -3.13 -9.47 15.54
C SER A 192 -1.64 -9.19 15.66
N PRO A 193 -1.18 -7.92 15.59
CA PRO A 193 0.23 -7.58 15.70
C PRO A 193 0.90 -7.99 17.04
N ARG A 194 0.12 -8.43 18.04
CA ARG A 194 0.63 -9.05 19.27
C ARG A 194 0.66 -10.58 19.14
N ASN A 195 1.79 -11.21 19.46
CA ASN A 195 2.02 -12.66 19.47
C ASN A 195 1.86 -13.35 18.10
N MET A 196 2.26 -12.69 17.01
CA MET A 196 2.05 -13.17 15.63
C MET A 196 2.53 -14.61 15.40
N ALA A 197 3.71 -14.97 15.92
CA ALA A 197 4.27 -16.31 15.76
C ALA A 197 3.44 -17.39 16.49
N ARG A 198 2.96 -17.11 17.70
CA ARG A 198 2.13 -18.03 18.49
C ARG A 198 0.72 -18.13 17.92
N GLN A 199 0.15 -17.03 17.47
CA GLN A 199 -1.15 -17.03 16.79
C GLN A 199 -1.09 -17.83 15.49
N ARG A 200 -0.03 -17.66 14.69
CA ARG A 200 0.19 -18.48 13.49
C ARG A 200 0.32 -19.96 13.83
N LYS A 201 1.09 -20.31 14.87
CA LYS A 201 1.19 -21.70 15.34
C LYS A 201 -0.17 -22.26 15.78
N THR A 202 -0.98 -21.44 16.44
CA THR A 202 -2.32 -21.81 16.89
C THR A 202 -3.27 -22.01 15.72
N ALA A 203 -3.28 -21.09 14.75
CA ALA A 203 -4.07 -21.21 13.53
C ALA A 203 -3.71 -22.48 12.74
N ILE A 204 -2.41 -22.80 12.62
CA ILE A 204 -1.93 -24.05 12.02
C ILE A 204 -2.42 -25.28 12.80
N GLY A 205 -2.31 -25.26 14.13
CA GLY A 205 -2.81 -26.34 14.99
C GLY A 205 -4.32 -26.56 14.85
N PHE A 206 -5.10 -25.48 14.85
CA PHE A 206 -6.56 -25.49 14.65
C PHE A 206 -6.96 -26.01 13.27
N ARG A 207 -6.28 -25.56 12.21
CA ARG A 207 -6.45 -26.04 10.83
C ARG A 207 -6.27 -27.56 10.72
N ASP A 208 -5.25 -28.09 11.39
CA ASP A 208 -4.85 -29.49 11.26
C ASP A 208 -5.67 -30.45 12.14
N SER A 209 -6.31 -29.96 13.21
CA SER A 209 -7.04 -30.83 14.16
C SER A 209 -8.56 -30.66 14.16
N GLU A 210 -9.09 -29.43 14.14
CA GLU A 210 -10.55 -29.22 14.34
C GLU A 210 -11.27 -28.64 13.10
N LEU A 211 -10.59 -27.82 12.27
CA LEU A 211 -11.25 -27.07 11.20
C LEU A 211 -12.04 -27.97 10.22
N LEU A 212 -11.51 -29.16 9.90
CA LEU A 212 -12.19 -30.13 9.04
C LEU A 212 -13.49 -30.66 9.66
N ASP A 213 -13.48 -30.96 10.96
CA ASP A 213 -14.65 -31.53 11.62
C ASP A 213 -15.73 -30.47 11.83
N ILE A 214 -15.33 -29.21 12.09
CA ILE A 214 -16.23 -28.06 12.06
C ILE A 214 -16.88 -27.88 10.68
N PHE A 215 -16.09 -27.98 9.61
CA PHE A 215 -16.60 -27.90 8.24
C PHE A 215 -17.63 -29.02 7.96
N ARG A 216 -17.32 -30.27 8.33
CA ARG A 216 -18.23 -31.41 8.19
C ARG A 216 -19.53 -31.22 8.96
N LEU A 217 -19.46 -30.66 10.16
CA LEU A 217 -20.63 -30.37 10.98
C LEU A 217 -21.55 -29.34 10.32
N GLY A 218 -20.98 -28.29 9.71
CA GLY A 218 -21.72 -27.35 8.87
C GLY A 218 -22.42 -28.04 7.67
N LEU A 219 -21.74 -28.98 7.01
CA LEU A 219 -22.33 -29.75 5.89
C LEU A 219 -23.50 -30.63 6.35
N VAL A 220 -23.38 -31.28 7.51
CA VAL A 220 -24.47 -32.08 8.09
C VAL A 220 -25.70 -31.20 8.35
N VAL A 221 -25.51 -30.03 8.95
CA VAL A 221 -26.60 -29.08 9.19
C VAL A 221 -27.24 -28.63 7.88
N LEU A 222 -26.44 -28.28 6.87
CA LEU A 222 -26.96 -27.89 5.56
C LEU A 222 -27.80 -29.00 4.92
N ARG A 223 -27.34 -30.26 4.97
CA ARG A 223 -28.10 -31.41 4.46
C ARG A 223 -29.40 -31.61 5.22
N GLN A 224 -29.41 -31.44 6.55
CA GLN A 224 -30.63 -31.51 7.37
C GLN A 224 -31.65 -30.42 6.98
N ILE A 225 -31.20 -29.20 6.65
CA ILE A 225 -32.08 -28.13 6.13
C ILE A 225 -32.72 -28.60 4.82
N LEU A 226 -31.92 -29.11 3.88
CA LEU A 226 -32.40 -29.49 2.55
C LEU A 226 -33.31 -30.73 2.57
N ASN A 227 -33.06 -31.69 3.46
CA ASN A 227 -33.90 -32.87 3.61
C ASN A 227 -35.21 -32.61 4.35
N GLY A 228 -35.40 -31.39 4.90
CA GLY A 228 -36.58 -31.06 5.72
C GLY A 228 -36.59 -31.76 7.07
N GLU A 229 -35.43 -32.16 7.59
CA GLU A 229 -35.29 -32.87 8.88
C GLU A 229 -35.39 -31.92 10.10
N MET A 230 -35.42 -30.60 9.86
CA MET A 230 -35.55 -29.58 10.90
C MET A 230 -36.94 -28.94 10.93
N ALA A 231 -37.59 -28.99 12.09
CA ALA A 231 -38.83 -28.27 12.35
C ALA A 231 -38.53 -26.88 12.93
N PHE A 232 -38.80 -25.83 12.15
CA PHE A 232 -38.68 -24.44 12.59
C PHE A 232 -40.02 -23.96 13.18
N THR A 233 -39.96 -23.24 14.30
CA THR A 233 -41.17 -22.67 14.92
C THR A 233 -41.54 -21.30 14.33
N ASN A 234 -40.58 -20.60 13.72
CA ASN A 234 -40.77 -19.33 13.05
C ASN A 234 -39.76 -19.13 11.90
N ASP A 235 -40.11 -18.26 10.95
CA ASP A 235 -39.25 -17.94 9.79
C ASP A 235 -37.92 -17.30 10.20
N ASN A 236 -37.86 -16.66 11.37
CA ASN A 236 -36.64 -16.03 11.87
C ASN A 236 -35.58 -17.08 12.26
N GLN A 237 -36.00 -18.18 12.89
CA GLN A 237 -35.12 -19.30 13.23
C GLN A 237 -34.55 -19.93 11.96
N GLU A 238 -35.39 -20.19 10.95
CA GLU A 238 -34.94 -20.74 9.68
C GLU A 238 -33.93 -19.82 9.00
N ARG A 239 -34.22 -18.51 8.94
CA ARG A 239 -33.30 -17.49 8.40
C ARG A 239 -31.95 -17.49 9.09
N ARG A 240 -31.93 -17.50 10.43
CA ARG A 240 -30.69 -17.47 11.24
C ARG A 240 -29.88 -18.75 11.14
N VAL A 241 -30.54 -19.92 11.11
CA VAL A 241 -29.84 -21.21 10.92
C VAL A 241 -29.16 -21.25 9.56
N LYS A 242 -29.87 -20.85 8.48
CA LYS A 242 -29.29 -20.75 7.14
C LYS A 242 -28.11 -19.78 7.10
N GLU A 243 -28.28 -18.58 7.64
CA GLU A 243 -27.25 -17.54 7.67
C GLU A 243 -25.96 -18.01 8.39
N TYR A 244 -26.04 -18.47 9.64
CA TYR A 244 -24.84 -18.89 10.37
C TYR A 244 -24.23 -20.18 9.82
N CYS A 245 -25.03 -21.09 9.24
CA CYS A 245 -24.51 -22.26 8.56
C CYS A 245 -23.67 -21.87 7.33
N LEU A 246 -24.15 -20.94 6.50
CA LEU A 246 -23.44 -20.49 5.31
C LEU A 246 -22.21 -19.64 5.67
N ILE A 247 -22.30 -18.76 6.68
CA ILE A 247 -21.15 -18.02 7.20
C ILE A 247 -20.08 -18.98 7.73
N LEU A 248 -20.47 -20.04 8.45
CA LEU A 248 -19.54 -21.06 8.95
C LEU A 248 -18.79 -21.74 7.80
N LEU A 249 -19.52 -22.25 6.80
CA LEU A 249 -18.93 -22.93 5.65
C LEU A 249 -18.00 -21.99 4.86
N ARG A 250 -18.42 -20.74 4.64
CA ARG A 250 -17.59 -19.72 3.99
C ARG A 250 -16.32 -19.43 4.79
N ASN A 251 -16.42 -19.19 6.10
CA ASN A 251 -15.28 -18.89 6.95
C ASN A 251 -14.28 -20.06 7.00
N CYS A 252 -14.77 -21.30 6.94
CA CYS A 252 -13.91 -22.49 6.89
C CYS A 252 -13.11 -22.57 5.59
N LEU A 253 -13.73 -22.27 4.44
CA LEU A 253 -13.07 -22.28 3.14
C LEU A 253 -12.17 -21.05 2.92
N ALA A 254 -12.54 -19.91 3.48
CA ALA A 254 -11.75 -18.66 3.42
C ALA A 254 -10.62 -18.60 4.48
N PHE A 255 -10.35 -19.69 5.20
CA PHE A 255 -9.28 -19.77 6.17
C PHE A 255 -7.90 -19.65 5.48
N ASP A 256 -6.93 -18.97 6.10
CA ASP A 256 -5.57 -18.89 5.58
C ASP A 256 -4.83 -20.21 5.85
N PHE A 257 -4.90 -21.13 4.88
CA PHE A 257 -4.23 -22.42 4.99
C PHE A 257 -2.70 -22.35 4.89
N ILE A 258 -2.13 -21.26 4.36
CA ILE A 258 -0.70 -21.15 4.03
C ILE A 258 0.06 -20.32 5.08
N GLY A 259 -0.62 -19.40 5.77
CA GLY A 259 -0.04 -18.52 6.78
C GLY A 259 0.64 -17.28 6.19
N THR A 260 0.32 -16.93 4.95
CA THR A 260 0.79 -15.73 4.25
C THR A 260 -0.42 -14.98 3.73
N THR A 261 -0.54 -13.68 4.05
CA THR A 261 -1.41 -12.79 3.26
C THR A 261 -1.05 -12.99 1.79
N PRO A 262 -2.00 -13.39 0.94
CA PRO A 262 -1.69 -13.73 -0.44
C PRO A 262 -1.03 -12.53 -1.11
N ASP A 263 0.16 -12.76 -1.67
CA ASP A 263 0.84 -11.80 -2.52
C ASP A 263 -0.04 -11.60 -3.77
N GLU A 264 -0.65 -10.43 -3.91
CA GLU A 264 -1.57 -10.10 -5.01
C GLU A 264 -0.88 -10.07 -6.39
N SER A 265 0.45 -10.25 -6.43
CA SER A 265 1.26 -10.22 -7.65
C SER A 265 1.52 -11.58 -8.33
N GLY A 266 1.06 -12.71 -7.77
CA GLY A 266 1.31 -14.06 -8.31
C GLY A 266 0.29 -14.58 -9.34
N GLU A 267 0.70 -15.47 -10.26
CA GLU A 267 -0.25 -16.11 -11.22
C GLU A 267 -1.31 -17.00 -10.53
N ASP A 268 -1.02 -17.49 -9.32
CA ASP A 268 -1.88 -18.34 -8.47
C ASP A 268 -2.83 -17.53 -7.55
N VAL A 269 -3.09 -16.25 -7.85
CA VAL A 269 -3.93 -15.34 -7.02
C VAL A 269 -5.31 -15.94 -6.73
N GLY A 270 -5.47 -16.32 -5.46
CA GLY A 270 -6.70 -16.81 -4.83
C GLY A 270 -7.13 -18.22 -5.23
N SER A 271 -6.18 -19.13 -5.44
CA SER A 271 -6.41 -20.57 -5.23
C SER A 271 -6.35 -20.92 -3.73
N ILE A 272 -7.27 -21.76 -3.27
CA ILE A 272 -7.36 -22.20 -1.87
C ILE A 272 -6.57 -23.50 -1.70
N GLN A 273 -5.58 -23.49 -0.81
CA GLN A 273 -4.70 -24.63 -0.56
C GLN A 273 -5.12 -25.41 0.68
N VAL A 274 -6.28 -26.06 0.62
CA VAL A 274 -6.75 -26.93 1.72
C VAL A 274 -5.80 -28.11 1.94
N THR A 275 -5.75 -28.62 3.17
CA THR A 275 -4.87 -29.74 3.55
C THR A 275 -5.38 -31.07 2.98
N SER A 276 -4.49 -32.05 2.81
CA SER A 276 -4.83 -33.35 2.24
C SER A 276 -5.84 -34.15 3.07
N SER A 277 -6.04 -33.83 4.35
CA SER A 277 -7.06 -34.47 5.19
C SER A 277 -8.49 -34.16 4.76
N TRP A 278 -8.72 -33.04 4.06
CA TRP A 278 -10.04 -32.62 3.58
C TRP A 278 -10.51 -33.43 2.38
N ARG A 279 -9.58 -34.10 1.71
CA ARG A 279 -9.76 -34.78 0.44
C ARG A 279 -10.97 -35.71 0.42
N SER A 280 -11.13 -36.58 1.41
CA SER A 280 -12.25 -37.53 1.46
C SER A 280 -13.62 -36.86 1.59
N THR A 281 -13.68 -35.64 2.12
CA THR A 281 -14.93 -34.87 2.28
C THR A 281 -15.27 -34.11 1.00
N ILE A 282 -14.27 -33.62 0.28
CA ILE A 282 -14.45 -32.87 -0.97
C ILE A 282 -14.67 -33.81 -2.15
N GLU A 283 -14.05 -34.99 -2.16
CA GLU A 283 -14.24 -36.06 -3.16
C GLU A 283 -15.60 -36.78 -3.04
N ASP A 284 -16.36 -36.56 -1.95
CA ASP A 284 -17.73 -37.08 -1.80
C ASP A 284 -18.64 -36.50 -2.89
N GLN A 285 -19.25 -37.37 -3.71
CA GLN A 285 -20.14 -36.94 -4.81
C GLN A 285 -21.33 -36.10 -4.33
N THR A 286 -21.78 -36.32 -3.09
CA THR A 286 -22.90 -35.58 -2.52
C THR A 286 -22.51 -34.17 -2.06
N PHE A 287 -21.22 -33.86 -1.92
CA PHE A 287 -20.71 -32.57 -1.46
C PHE A 287 -21.13 -31.42 -2.40
N LEU A 288 -20.73 -31.49 -3.67
CA LEU A 288 -21.09 -30.46 -4.66
C LEU A 288 -22.60 -30.43 -4.93
N GLN A 289 -23.25 -31.60 -4.99
CA GLN A 289 -24.70 -31.70 -5.18
C GLN A 289 -25.47 -30.95 -4.09
N THR A 290 -25.05 -31.09 -2.82
CA THR A 290 -25.65 -30.37 -1.68
C THR A 290 -25.58 -28.86 -1.88
N MET A 291 -24.45 -28.33 -2.35
CA MET A 291 -24.25 -26.88 -2.53
C MET A 291 -25.08 -26.31 -3.67
N PHE A 292 -25.10 -26.99 -4.83
CA PHE A 292 -25.94 -26.56 -5.95
C PHE A 292 -27.43 -26.67 -5.62
N GLU A 293 -27.85 -27.72 -4.90
CA GLU A 293 -29.24 -27.85 -4.46
C GLU A 293 -29.63 -26.76 -3.46
N ALA A 294 -28.73 -26.38 -2.54
CA ALA A 294 -28.95 -25.25 -1.65
C ALA A 294 -29.14 -23.93 -2.42
N TYR A 295 -28.32 -23.67 -3.44
CA TYR A 295 -28.46 -22.48 -4.28
C TYR A 295 -29.80 -22.44 -5.01
N LYS A 296 -30.27 -23.59 -5.54
CA LYS A 296 -31.55 -23.69 -6.25
C LYS A 296 -32.77 -23.48 -5.34
N ARG A 297 -32.71 -23.93 -4.09
CA ARG A 297 -33.85 -23.88 -3.16
C ARG A 297 -33.92 -22.59 -2.35
N PHE A 298 -32.78 -21.97 -2.05
CA PHE A 298 -32.74 -20.77 -1.20
C PHE A 298 -33.04 -19.51 -2.01
N GLN A 299 -33.51 -18.47 -1.33
CA GLN A 299 -33.79 -17.16 -1.92
C GLN A 299 -32.74 -16.14 -1.42
N PRO A 300 -32.53 -15.02 -2.12
CA PRO A 300 -31.69 -13.93 -1.62
C PRO A 300 -32.16 -13.46 -0.23
N PRO A 301 -31.25 -13.15 0.71
CA PRO A 301 -29.80 -13.06 0.55
C PRO A 301 -29.04 -14.40 0.72
N HIS A 302 -29.72 -15.48 1.13
CA HIS A 302 -29.05 -16.76 1.39
C HIS A 302 -28.53 -17.42 0.12
N SER A 303 -29.23 -17.31 -1.01
CA SER A 303 -28.73 -17.83 -2.30
C SER A 303 -27.38 -17.19 -2.66
N SER A 304 -27.21 -15.88 -2.41
CA SER A 304 -25.98 -15.15 -2.69
C SER A 304 -24.84 -15.65 -1.79
N GLN A 305 -25.14 -15.93 -0.51
CA GLN A 305 -24.20 -16.58 0.40
C GLN A 305 -23.82 -18.01 -0.04
N VAL A 306 -24.76 -18.79 -0.60
CA VAL A 306 -24.41 -20.10 -1.19
C VAL A 306 -23.48 -19.92 -2.40
N MET A 307 -23.72 -18.92 -3.24
CA MET A 307 -22.85 -18.63 -4.39
C MET A 307 -21.45 -18.21 -3.92
N GLU A 308 -21.31 -17.39 -2.88
CA GLU A 308 -20.00 -17.08 -2.26
C GLU A 308 -19.26 -18.36 -1.84
N VAL A 309 -19.97 -19.33 -1.24
CA VAL A 309 -19.40 -20.62 -0.86
C VAL A 309 -18.97 -21.42 -2.10
N LEU A 310 -19.79 -21.46 -3.15
CA LEU A 310 -19.45 -22.10 -4.43
C LEU A 310 -18.22 -21.47 -5.09
N VAL A 311 -18.06 -20.14 -4.99
CA VAL A 311 -16.87 -19.41 -5.47
C VAL A 311 -15.61 -19.87 -4.73
N GLN A 312 -15.69 -20.08 -3.41
CA GLN A 312 -14.57 -20.65 -2.66
C GLN A 312 -14.30 -22.10 -3.08
N ILE A 313 -15.35 -22.91 -3.26
CA ILE A 313 -15.23 -24.32 -3.68
C ILE A 313 -14.57 -24.43 -5.07
N SER A 314 -14.94 -23.56 -6.03
CA SER A 314 -14.32 -23.56 -7.36
C SER A 314 -12.86 -23.12 -7.34
N SER A 315 -12.43 -22.46 -6.26
CA SER A 315 -11.07 -21.99 -6.03
C SER A 315 -10.17 -23.04 -5.37
N ILE A 316 -10.68 -24.22 -4.99
CA ILE A 316 -9.88 -25.28 -4.36
C ILE A 316 -8.80 -25.78 -5.33
N ARG A 317 -7.54 -25.72 -4.91
CA ARG A 317 -6.40 -26.03 -5.77
C ARG A 317 -6.44 -27.46 -6.28
N ARG A 318 -6.27 -27.61 -7.59
CA ARG A 318 -6.28 -28.91 -8.31
C ARG A 318 -5.30 -29.97 -7.78
N SER A 319 -4.23 -29.57 -7.08
CA SER A 319 -3.23 -30.48 -6.50
C SER A 319 -3.77 -31.32 -5.33
N LEU A 320 -4.94 -30.98 -4.80
CA LEU A 320 -5.61 -31.77 -3.75
C LEU A 320 -6.05 -33.16 -4.25
N PHE A 321 -6.50 -33.20 -5.51
CA PHE A 321 -7.15 -34.36 -6.12
C PHE A 321 -6.15 -35.26 -6.86
N ASN A 322 -6.47 -36.55 -6.97
CA ASN A 322 -5.85 -37.41 -7.99
C ASN A 322 -6.53 -37.12 -9.34
N GLU A 323 -5.98 -37.65 -10.42
CA GLU A 323 -6.48 -37.36 -11.77
C GLU A 323 -7.94 -37.79 -11.99
N GLU A 324 -8.35 -38.95 -11.46
CA GLU A 324 -9.71 -39.48 -11.62
C GLU A 324 -10.76 -38.65 -10.85
N GLU A 325 -10.51 -38.37 -9.57
CA GLU A 325 -11.42 -37.59 -8.73
C GLU A 325 -11.44 -36.12 -9.16
N ARG A 326 -10.31 -35.57 -9.62
CA ARG A 326 -10.27 -34.24 -10.23
C ARG A 326 -11.19 -34.18 -11.45
N SER A 327 -11.17 -35.23 -12.28
CA SER A 327 -12.02 -35.34 -13.46
C SER A 327 -13.51 -35.32 -13.09
N LYS A 328 -13.91 -36.11 -12.09
CA LYS A 328 -15.29 -36.18 -11.58
C LYS A 328 -15.74 -34.85 -10.98
N PHE A 329 -14.92 -34.24 -10.12
CA PHE A 329 -15.20 -32.95 -9.48
C PHE A 329 -15.37 -31.83 -10.51
N LEU A 330 -14.45 -31.75 -11.49
CA LEU A 330 -14.52 -30.76 -12.56
C LEU A 330 -15.79 -30.93 -13.41
N HIS A 331 -16.15 -32.17 -13.73
CA HIS A 331 -17.37 -32.46 -14.49
C HIS A 331 -18.64 -32.03 -13.73
N ALA A 332 -18.71 -32.31 -12.42
CA ALA A 332 -19.83 -31.90 -11.57
C ALA A 332 -19.97 -30.37 -11.48
N LEU A 333 -18.85 -29.63 -11.37
CA LEU A 333 -18.87 -28.17 -11.42
C LEU A 333 -19.39 -27.64 -12.77
N MET A 334 -18.94 -28.21 -13.90
CA MET A 334 -19.41 -27.84 -15.23
C MET A 334 -20.92 -28.10 -15.39
N GLN A 335 -21.42 -29.23 -14.88
CA GLN A 335 -22.85 -29.54 -14.89
C GLN A 335 -23.66 -28.51 -14.06
N GLY A 336 -23.22 -28.18 -12.84
CA GLY A 336 -23.90 -27.18 -12.02
C GLY A 336 -23.92 -25.79 -12.66
N ILE A 337 -22.81 -25.37 -13.30
CA ILE A 337 -22.76 -24.14 -14.11
C ILE A 337 -23.79 -24.18 -15.24
N ASN A 338 -23.87 -25.28 -15.99
CA ASN A 338 -24.84 -25.43 -17.08
C ASN A 338 -26.29 -25.33 -16.59
N GLU A 339 -26.62 -26.00 -15.49
CA GLU A 339 -27.97 -25.98 -14.93
C GLU A 339 -28.40 -24.57 -14.51
N ILE A 340 -27.48 -23.79 -13.91
CA ILE A 340 -27.75 -22.40 -13.51
C ILE A 340 -28.01 -21.53 -14.75
N ILE A 341 -27.17 -21.64 -15.79
CA ILE A 341 -27.31 -20.85 -17.02
C ILE A 341 -28.60 -21.22 -17.77
N ILE A 342 -28.84 -22.51 -18.01
CA ILE A 342 -30.02 -22.99 -18.76
C ILE A 342 -31.31 -22.66 -18.01
N GLY A 343 -31.33 -22.88 -16.69
CA GLY A 343 -32.50 -22.59 -15.85
C GLY A 343 -32.67 -21.12 -15.48
N SER A 344 -31.68 -20.26 -15.79
CA SER A 344 -31.61 -18.86 -15.31
C SER A 344 -31.84 -18.73 -13.80
N ILE A 345 -31.30 -19.68 -13.03
CA ILE A 345 -31.63 -19.86 -11.61
C ILE A 345 -30.98 -18.77 -10.77
N GLY A 346 -31.78 -17.90 -10.16
CA GLY A 346 -31.31 -16.83 -9.26
C GLY A 346 -30.59 -15.66 -9.95
N LEU A 347 -30.37 -15.73 -11.27
CA LEU A 347 -29.58 -14.74 -12.04
C LEU A 347 -30.30 -13.40 -12.27
N SER A 348 -31.58 -13.29 -11.91
CA SER A 348 -32.33 -12.02 -11.92
C SER A 348 -31.93 -11.09 -10.77
N ASP A 349 -31.33 -11.65 -9.70
CA ASP A 349 -30.80 -10.90 -8.57
C ASP A 349 -29.36 -10.45 -8.85
N LEU A 350 -29.03 -9.20 -8.52
CA LEU A 350 -27.75 -8.59 -8.87
C LEU A 350 -26.57 -9.21 -8.11
N ASP A 351 -26.76 -9.57 -6.84
CA ASP A 351 -25.70 -10.16 -6.00
C ASP A 351 -25.40 -11.59 -6.47
N ASN A 352 -26.44 -12.40 -6.73
CA ASN A 352 -26.28 -13.72 -7.32
C ASN A 352 -25.56 -13.65 -8.68
N TYR A 353 -25.96 -12.72 -9.56
CA TYR A 353 -25.35 -12.54 -10.86
C TYR A 353 -23.85 -12.17 -10.74
N HIS A 354 -23.52 -11.24 -9.83
CA HIS A 354 -22.15 -10.84 -9.56
C HIS A 354 -21.28 -12.00 -9.08
N GLU A 355 -21.74 -12.73 -8.06
CA GLU A 355 -21.01 -13.87 -7.51
C GLU A 355 -20.92 -15.03 -8.52
N PHE A 356 -21.89 -15.20 -9.41
CA PHE A 356 -21.81 -16.17 -10.50
C PHE A 356 -20.74 -15.80 -11.55
N CYS A 357 -20.62 -14.53 -11.93
CA CYS A 357 -19.51 -14.09 -12.78
C CYS A 357 -18.14 -14.34 -12.11
N ARG A 358 -18.06 -14.09 -10.79
CA ARG A 358 -16.87 -14.39 -9.99
C ARG A 358 -16.58 -15.89 -9.92
N LEU A 359 -17.60 -16.74 -9.83
CA LEU A 359 -17.49 -18.20 -9.87
C LEU A 359 -16.82 -18.67 -11.16
N LEU A 360 -17.26 -18.17 -12.32
CA LEU A 360 -16.68 -18.50 -13.62
C LEU A 360 -15.20 -18.11 -13.66
N SER A 361 -14.87 -16.88 -13.29
CA SER A 361 -13.48 -16.39 -13.26
C SER A 361 -12.57 -17.23 -12.38
N ARG A 362 -13.03 -17.59 -11.17
CA ARG A 362 -12.30 -18.44 -10.21
C ARG A 362 -12.15 -19.87 -10.69
N PHE A 363 -13.20 -20.45 -11.26
CA PHE A 363 -13.17 -21.76 -11.88
C PHE A 363 -12.07 -21.84 -12.94
N ARG A 364 -12.04 -20.88 -13.86
CA ARG A 364 -11.01 -20.86 -14.91
C ARG A 364 -9.60 -20.60 -14.38
N SER A 365 -9.48 -19.75 -13.36
CA SER A 365 -8.18 -19.46 -12.75
C SER A 365 -7.57 -20.67 -12.06
N THR A 366 -8.40 -21.61 -11.60
CA THR A 366 -7.97 -22.76 -10.79
C THR A 366 -7.68 -24.01 -11.61
N TYR A 367 -8.46 -24.26 -12.67
CA TYR A 367 -8.36 -25.48 -13.48
C TYR A 367 -7.69 -25.22 -14.83
N GLN A 368 -6.86 -26.17 -15.27
CA GLN A 368 -6.15 -26.04 -16.54
C GLN A 368 -7.08 -26.27 -17.72
N TRP A 369 -6.81 -25.53 -18.80
CA TRP A 369 -7.54 -25.60 -20.05
C TRP A 369 -7.65 -27.03 -20.61
N SER A 370 -6.53 -27.78 -20.66
CA SER A 370 -6.51 -29.15 -21.19
C SER A 370 -7.52 -30.07 -20.49
N GLU A 371 -7.65 -29.93 -19.18
CA GLU A 371 -8.54 -30.78 -18.36
C GLU A 371 -10.01 -30.48 -18.61
N ILE A 372 -10.33 -29.22 -18.86
CA ILE A 372 -11.69 -28.75 -19.18
C ILE A 372 -12.10 -29.29 -20.55
N THR A 373 -11.20 -29.20 -21.54
CA THR A 373 -11.48 -29.66 -22.91
C THR A 373 -11.65 -31.17 -23.07
N GLU A 374 -11.05 -31.96 -22.18
CA GLU A 374 -11.16 -33.43 -22.19
C GLU A 374 -12.52 -33.94 -21.67
N LYS A 375 -13.36 -33.08 -21.06
CA LYS A 375 -14.65 -33.51 -20.49
C LYS A 375 -15.74 -33.67 -21.54
N SER A 376 -16.54 -34.73 -21.38
CA SER A 376 -17.76 -34.93 -22.16
C SER A 376 -18.73 -33.76 -21.94
N GLY A 377 -19.24 -33.19 -23.03
CA GLY A 377 -20.14 -32.02 -22.98
C GLY A 377 -19.43 -30.67 -22.91
N TYR A 378 -18.09 -30.63 -22.98
CA TYR A 378 -17.32 -29.37 -23.03
C TYR A 378 -17.80 -28.43 -24.15
N SER A 379 -18.07 -28.99 -25.34
CA SER A 379 -18.54 -28.23 -26.50
C SER A 379 -19.81 -27.44 -26.16
N ASP A 380 -20.84 -28.08 -25.62
CA ASP A 380 -22.10 -27.40 -25.33
C ASP A 380 -21.96 -26.42 -24.14
N TRP A 381 -21.14 -26.81 -23.15
CA TRP A 381 -20.84 -25.96 -22.00
C TRP A 381 -20.19 -24.63 -22.39
N ILE A 382 -19.19 -24.65 -23.28
CA ILE A 382 -18.49 -23.42 -23.67
C ILE A 382 -19.39 -22.47 -24.49
N ASP A 383 -20.32 -23.01 -25.28
CA ASP A 383 -21.32 -22.18 -25.99
C ASP A 383 -22.27 -21.49 -25.01
N LEU A 384 -22.74 -22.21 -24.00
CA LEU A 384 -23.62 -21.64 -22.96
C LEU A 384 -22.94 -20.51 -22.20
N VAL A 385 -21.67 -20.69 -21.82
CA VAL A 385 -20.88 -19.66 -21.12
C VAL A 385 -20.61 -18.46 -22.05
N ALA A 386 -20.35 -18.70 -23.34
CA ALA A 386 -20.20 -17.63 -24.34
C ALA A 386 -21.48 -16.82 -24.51
N ASP A 387 -22.62 -17.48 -24.71
CA ASP A 387 -23.93 -16.82 -24.87
C ASP A 387 -24.32 -16.04 -23.61
N PHE A 388 -24.04 -16.59 -22.42
CA PHE A 388 -24.20 -15.88 -21.15
C PHE A 388 -23.32 -14.62 -21.10
N THR A 389 -22.05 -14.73 -21.48
CA THR A 389 -21.12 -13.59 -21.47
C THR A 389 -21.54 -12.50 -22.45
N ILE A 390 -21.98 -12.87 -23.67
CA ILE A 390 -22.47 -11.92 -24.67
C ILE A 390 -23.69 -11.14 -24.14
N LYS A 391 -24.64 -11.83 -23.51
CA LYS A 391 -25.77 -11.17 -22.83
C LYS A 391 -25.29 -10.25 -21.70
N GLY A 392 -24.30 -10.70 -20.94
CA GLY A 392 -23.69 -9.91 -19.87
C GLY A 392 -23.02 -8.61 -20.36
N PHE A 393 -22.28 -8.66 -21.47
CA PHE A 393 -21.70 -7.49 -22.11
C PHE A 393 -22.78 -6.53 -22.62
N ASN A 394 -23.90 -7.03 -23.14
CA ASN A 394 -25.01 -6.17 -23.58
C ASN A 394 -25.85 -5.61 -22.43
N SER A 395 -25.81 -6.22 -21.24
CA SER A 395 -26.60 -5.82 -20.05
C SER A 395 -25.79 -5.02 -19.01
N TRP A 396 -24.75 -4.34 -19.46
CA TRP A 396 -23.76 -3.62 -18.65
C TRP A 396 -24.35 -2.59 -17.67
N GLN A 397 -25.56 -2.10 -17.92
CA GLN A 397 -26.27 -1.11 -17.08
C GLN A 397 -26.59 -1.62 -15.67
N PHE A 398 -26.71 -2.94 -15.48
CA PHE A 398 -27.19 -3.51 -14.22
C PHE A 398 -26.06 -3.88 -13.26
N VAL A 399 -24.89 -4.33 -13.75
CA VAL A 399 -23.73 -4.66 -12.90
C VAL A 399 -22.39 -4.43 -13.63
N PRO A 400 -21.90 -3.18 -13.72
CA PRO A 400 -20.67 -2.85 -14.45
C PRO A 400 -19.43 -3.60 -13.91
N ASN A 401 -19.32 -3.76 -12.59
CA ASN A 401 -18.18 -4.42 -11.93
C ASN A 401 -18.10 -5.94 -12.22
N SER A 402 -19.17 -6.56 -12.74
CA SER A 402 -19.16 -8.00 -13.07
C SER A 402 -18.46 -8.30 -14.40
N ILE A 403 -18.32 -7.31 -15.28
CA ILE A 403 -17.72 -7.46 -16.62
C ILE A 403 -16.24 -7.88 -16.50
N GLN A 404 -15.52 -7.32 -15.52
CA GLN A 404 -14.11 -7.63 -15.29
C GLN A 404 -13.88 -9.12 -15.01
N TYR A 405 -14.79 -9.79 -14.29
CA TYR A 405 -14.68 -11.24 -14.05
C TYR A 405 -14.87 -12.07 -15.33
N LEU A 406 -15.79 -11.64 -16.20
CA LEU A 406 -16.02 -12.29 -17.49
C LEU A 406 -14.83 -12.08 -18.44
N LEU A 407 -14.27 -10.87 -18.47
CA LEU A 407 -13.03 -10.57 -19.21
C LEU A 407 -11.86 -11.41 -18.68
N THR A 408 -11.71 -11.52 -17.36
CA THR A 408 -10.67 -12.34 -16.72
C THR A 408 -10.80 -13.81 -17.13
N PHE A 409 -12.03 -14.35 -17.11
CA PHE A 409 -12.30 -15.72 -17.54
C PHE A 409 -11.81 -15.96 -18.97
N TRP A 410 -12.26 -15.13 -19.93
CA TRP A 410 -11.94 -15.32 -21.34
C TRP A 410 -10.48 -14.99 -21.67
N SER A 411 -9.91 -13.94 -21.10
CA SER A 411 -8.48 -13.62 -21.25
C SER A 411 -7.62 -14.82 -20.85
N LYS A 412 -7.88 -15.43 -19.68
CA LYS A 412 -7.15 -16.63 -19.25
C LYS A 412 -7.40 -17.81 -20.20
N MET A 413 -8.65 -18.04 -20.65
CA MET A 413 -8.97 -19.09 -21.62
C MET A 413 -8.09 -19.01 -22.87
N TYR A 414 -8.02 -17.85 -23.50
CA TYR A 414 -7.27 -17.66 -24.75
C TYR A 414 -5.75 -17.67 -24.55
N SER A 415 -5.23 -17.13 -23.44
CA SER A 415 -3.78 -17.20 -23.15
C SER A 415 -3.27 -18.64 -23.04
N SER A 416 -4.07 -19.58 -22.51
CA SER A 416 -3.67 -21.00 -22.43
C SER A 416 -3.94 -21.80 -23.71
N ALA A 417 -4.91 -21.38 -24.53
CA ALA A 417 -5.28 -22.10 -25.75
C ALA A 417 -4.14 -22.11 -26.80
N GLY A 418 -3.35 -21.03 -26.89
CA GLY A 418 -2.24 -20.89 -27.85
C GLY A 418 -1.09 -21.91 -27.71
N SER A 419 -1.06 -22.68 -26.62
CA SER A 419 -0.05 -23.73 -26.37
C SER A 419 -0.51 -25.16 -26.74
N SER A 420 -1.70 -25.33 -27.33
CA SER A 420 -2.37 -26.66 -27.46
C SER A 420 -2.83 -27.02 -28.89
N ARG A 421 -3.20 -28.30 -29.10
CA ARG A 421 -3.32 -28.97 -30.42
C ARG A 421 -4.42 -28.41 -31.37
N PRO A 422 -4.29 -28.56 -32.70
CA PRO A 422 -5.08 -27.85 -33.73
C PRO A 422 -6.56 -28.26 -33.92
N GLY A 423 -7.10 -29.20 -33.12
CA GLY A 423 -8.44 -29.78 -33.36
C GLY A 423 -9.60 -29.04 -32.68
N SER A 424 -9.34 -28.35 -31.57
CA SER A 424 -10.34 -27.62 -30.77
C SER A 424 -10.40 -26.11 -31.08
N THR A 425 -9.62 -25.65 -32.05
CA THR A 425 -9.36 -24.22 -32.32
C THR A 425 -10.56 -23.53 -32.99
N ASN A 426 -11.20 -24.16 -33.97
CA ASN A 426 -12.22 -23.50 -34.81
C ASN A 426 -13.43 -22.96 -34.03
N LYS A 427 -13.83 -23.62 -32.93
CA LYS A 427 -14.99 -23.19 -32.13
C LYS A 427 -14.66 -21.97 -31.26
N LEU A 428 -13.49 -22.00 -30.63
CA LEU A 428 -13.00 -20.86 -29.85
C LEU A 428 -12.75 -19.64 -30.72
N ASP A 429 -12.33 -19.84 -31.97
CA ASP A 429 -12.17 -18.76 -32.94
C ASP A 429 -13.51 -18.02 -33.16
N ILE A 430 -14.60 -18.77 -33.38
CA ILE A 430 -15.95 -18.20 -33.56
C ILE A 430 -16.41 -17.46 -32.30
N ILE A 431 -16.20 -18.06 -31.13
CA ILE A 431 -16.58 -17.45 -29.84
C ILE A 431 -15.79 -16.16 -29.61
N SER A 432 -14.50 -16.16 -29.90
CA SER A 432 -13.61 -14.99 -29.75
C SER A 432 -14.11 -13.81 -30.58
N SER A 433 -14.48 -14.07 -31.84
CA SER A 433 -15.02 -13.05 -32.74
C SER A 433 -16.34 -12.48 -32.20
N LYS A 434 -17.28 -13.34 -31.77
CA LYS A 434 -18.58 -12.91 -31.23
C LYS A 434 -18.44 -12.09 -29.94
N LEU A 435 -17.56 -12.51 -29.02
CA LEU A 435 -17.30 -11.80 -27.77
C LEU A 435 -16.71 -10.42 -28.04
N THR A 436 -15.76 -10.35 -28.99
CA THR A 436 -15.13 -9.08 -29.40
C THR A 436 -16.15 -8.13 -30.00
N GLU A 437 -16.99 -8.60 -30.91
CA GLU A 437 -18.08 -7.82 -31.53
C GLU A 437 -19.09 -7.32 -30.50
N ALA A 438 -19.52 -8.18 -29.57
CA ALA A 438 -20.46 -7.83 -28.51
C ALA A 438 -19.88 -6.76 -27.57
N TYR A 439 -18.61 -6.91 -27.17
CA TYR A 439 -17.94 -5.93 -26.31
C TYR A 439 -17.81 -4.56 -26.99
N ILE A 440 -17.35 -4.52 -28.24
CA ILE A 440 -17.23 -3.27 -29.01
C ILE A 440 -18.60 -2.60 -29.15
N SER A 441 -19.60 -3.34 -29.61
CA SER A 441 -20.95 -2.81 -29.84
C SER A 441 -21.58 -2.26 -28.55
N SER A 442 -21.43 -2.99 -27.44
CA SER A 442 -21.93 -2.58 -26.13
C SER A 442 -21.36 -1.23 -25.69
N LYS A 443 -20.04 -1.04 -25.75
CA LYS A 443 -19.41 0.22 -25.34
C LYS A 443 -19.78 1.38 -26.27
N ILE A 444 -19.91 1.14 -27.56
CA ILE A 444 -20.31 2.19 -28.52
C ILE A 444 -21.77 2.61 -28.32
N GLN A 445 -22.66 1.68 -27.99
CA GLN A 445 -24.06 1.97 -27.65
C GLN A 445 -24.18 2.70 -26.30
N SER A 446 -23.25 2.50 -25.37
CA SER A 446 -23.26 3.16 -24.06
C SER A 446 -23.05 4.67 -24.11
N VAL A 447 -22.39 5.19 -25.16
CA VAL A 447 -21.93 6.58 -25.24
C VAL A 447 -23.07 7.60 -25.06
N GLU A 448 -24.23 7.36 -25.66
CA GLU A 448 -25.36 8.30 -25.58
C GLU A 448 -25.92 8.39 -24.16
N GLN A 449 -25.91 7.29 -23.41
CA GLN A 449 -26.35 7.27 -22.02
C GLN A 449 -25.34 7.92 -21.08
N ILE A 450 -24.04 7.75 -21.38
CA ILE A 450 -22.95 8.41 -20.66
C ILE A 450 -23.04 9.93 -20.82
N LEU A 451 -23.18 10.42 -22.06
CA LEU A 451 -23.26 11.87 -22.33
C LEU A 451 -24.53 12.52 -21.76
N ASN A 452 -25.62 11.76 -21.65
CA ASN A 452 -26.84 12.21 -20.99
C ASN A 452 -26.78 12.09 -19.45
N GLY A 453 -25.65 11.65 -18.87
CA GLY A 453 -25.44 11.53 -17.43
C GLY A 453 -26.25 10.41 -16.75
N SER A 454 -26.74 9.45 -17.53
CA SER A 454 -27.53 8.33 -16.99
C SER A 454 -26.65 7.26 -16.31
N ILE A 455 -25.38 7.18 -16.70
CA ILE A 455 -24.40 6.20 -16.23
C ILE A 455 -23.05 6.89 -16.09
N ASP A 456 -22.28 6.52 -15.07
CA ASP A 456 -20.93 7.01 -14.86
C ASP A 456 -20.04 6.72 -16.07
N ASP A 457 -19.21 7.69 -16.46
CA ASP A 457 -18.32 7.57 -17.60
C ASP A 457 -17.07 6.74 -17.25
N PRO A 458 -16.88 5.54 -17.83
CA PRO A 458 -15.69 4.74 -17.56
C PRO A 458 -14.39 5.41 -18.04
N LEU A 459 -14.47 6.33 -19.01
CA LEU A 459 -13.31 7.07 -19.51
C LEU A 459 -12.76 8.08 -18.49
N GLU A 460 -13.50 8.39 -17.42
CA GLU A 460 -12.98 9.22 -16.32
C GLU A 460 -12.00 8.46 -15.41
N ASN A 461 -12.13 7.14 -15.32
CA ASN A 461 -11.24 6.26 -14.55
C ASN A 461 -10.36 5.43 -15.50
N GLU A 462 -9.37 6.09 -16.09
CA GLU A 462 -8.46 5.50 -17.06
C GLU A 462 -7.67 4.30 -16.50
N ASP A 463 -7.28 4.30 -15.22
CA ASP A 463 -6.48 3.21 -14.64
C ASP A 463 -7.26 1.88 -14.61
N ALA A 464 -8.52 1.90 -14.15
CA ALA A 464 -9.38 0.70 -14.18
C ALA A 464 -9.73 0.26 -15.62
N LEU A 465 -9.91 1.23 -16.52
CA LEU A 465 -10.16 0.96 -17.93
C LEU A 465 -8.99 0.25 -18.60
N ILE A 466 -7.75 0.62 -18.30
CA ILE A 466 -6.56 0.00 -18.89
C ILE A 466 -6.49 -1.50 -18.54
N ASP A 467 -6.78 -1.88 -17.30
CA ASP A 467 -6.80 -3.29 -16.89
C ASP A 467 -7.82 -4.12 -17.68
N ASP A 468 -9.03 -3.58 -17.88
CA ASP A 468 -10.07 -4.21 -18.69
C ASP A 468 -9.66 -4.33 -20.17
N LEU A 469 -9.01 -3.30 -20.71
CA LEU A 469 -8.53 -3.27 -22.09
C LEU A 469 -7.39 -4.28 -22.33
N GLU A 470 -6.52 -4.53 -21.36
CA GLU A 470 -5.49 -5.57 -21.47
C GLU A 470 -6.12 -6.97 -21.55
N MET A 471 -7.14 -7.24 -20.73
CA MET A 471 -7.89 -8.51 -20.80
C MET A 471 -8.66 -8.65 -22.12
N PHE A 472 -9.32 -7.58 -22.56
CA PHE A 472 -10.00 -7.53 -23.85
C PHE A 472 -9.04 -7.75 -25.02
N ALA A 473 -7.86 -7.14 -25.01
CA ALA A 473 -6.86 -7.30 -26.04
C ALA A 473 -6.41 -8.76 -26.20
N ASN A 474 -6.26 -9.49 -25.10
CA ASN A 474 -5.94 -10.93 -25.14
C ASN A 474 -7.04 -11.75 -25.83
N ILE A 475 -8.32 -11.38 -25.64
CA ILE A 475 -9.46 -12.01 -26.33
C ILE A 475 -9.42 -11.65 -27.82
N ALA A 476 -9.36 -10.37 -28.16
CA ALA A 476 -9.41 -9.90 -29.54
C ALA A 476 -8.22 -10.40 -30.39
N ARG A 477 -7.01 -10.47 -29.82
CA ARG A 477 -5.81 -10.93 -30.55
C ARG A 477 -5.79 -12.44 -30.82
N TYR A 478 -6.64 -13.23 -30.15
CA TYR A 478 -6.70 -14.67 -30.38
C TYR A 478 -7.17 -14.99 -31.81
N LYS A 479 -8.26 -14.35 -32.27
CA LYS A 479 -8.73 -14.37 -33.67
C LYS A 479 -8.70 -12.97 -34.26
N TYR A 480 -7.49 -12.48 -34.53
CA TYR A 480 -7.26 -11.06 -34.78
C TYR A 480 -7.86 -10.56 -36.12
N ASP A 481 -7.87 -11.41 -37.15
CA ASP A 481 -8.42 -11.10 -38.48
C ASP A 481 -9.93 -10.79 -38.45
N GLU A 482 -10.71 -11.59 -37.70
CA GLU A 482 -12.14 -11.32 -37.54
C GLU A 482 -12.39 -10.15 -36.59
N SER A 483 -11.60 -10.03 -35.51
CA SER A 483 -11.70 -8.91 -34.56
C SER A 483 -11.46 -7.56 -35.24
N GLN A 484 -10.50 -7.49 -36.17
CA GLN A 484 -10.26 -6.32 -37.00
C GLN A 484 -11.47 -5.99 -37.89
N LYS A 485 -12.11 -6.99 -38.51
CA LYS A 485 -13.34 -6.76 -39.29
C LYS A 485 -14.46 -6.21 -38.43
N SER A 486 -14.64 -6.72 -37.21
CA SER A 486 -15.64 -6.19 -36.26
C SER A 486 -15.37 -4.72 -35.92
N ILE A 487 -14.12 -4.32 -35.71
CA ILE A 487 -13.75 -2.91 -35.54
C ILE A 487 -14.09 -2.11 -36.78
N ASN A 488 -13.70 -2.57 -37.97
CA ASN A 488 -13.93 -1.86 -39.23
C ASN A 488 -15.42 -1.63 -39.50
N ASN A 489 -16.27 -2.62 -39.20
CA ASN A 489 -17.72 -2.55 -39.37
C ASN A 489 -18.35 -1.45 -38.51
N VAL A 490 -17.74 -1.10 -37.38
CA VAL A 490 -18.19 -0.02 -36.49
C VAL A 490 -17.48 1.29 -36.83
N PHE A 491 -16.19 1.25 -37.11
CA PHE A 491 -15.35 2.42 -37.37
C PHE A 491 -15.77 3.15 -38.65
N GLN A 492 -15.94 2.44 -39.77
CA GLN A 492 -16.20 3.06 -41.08
C GLN A 492 -17.52 3.85 -41.14
N PRO A 493 -18.67 3.35 -40.63
CA PRO A 493 -19.89 4.14 -40.57
C PRO A 493 -19.73 5.43 -39.75
N ILE A 494 -19.09 5.35 -38.58
CA ILE A 494 -18.86 6.51 -37.71
C ILE A 494 -17.91 7.52 -38.38
N PHE A 495 -16.88 7.03 -39.08
CA PHE A 495 -15.95 7.85 -39.86
C PHE A 495 -16.60 8.57 -41.03
N ASN A 496 -17.50 7.90 -41.75
CA ASN A 496 -18.28 8.54 -42.81
C ASN A 496 -19.25 9.60 -42.24
N GLN A 497 -19.91 9.32 -41.12
CA GLN A 497 -20.74 10.32 -40.42
C GLN A 497 -19.93 11.55 -40.01
N TYR A 498 -18.73 11.36 -39.46
CA TYR A 498 -17.85 12.48 -39.10
C TYR A 498 -17.43 13.31 -40.33
N LYS A 499 -17.13 12.67 -41.46
CA LYS A 499 -16.83 13.35 -42.73
C LYS A 499 -18.02 14.14 -43.29
N GLU A 500 -19.22 13.57 -43.22
CA GLU A 500 -20.44 14.24 -43.66
C GLU A 500 -20.73 15.48 -42.81
N LEU A 501 -20.63 15.35 -41.48
CA LEU A 501 -20.79 16.47 -40.55
C LEU A 501 -19.74 17.57 -40.79
N TYR A 502 -18.49 17.19 -41.05
CA TYR A 502 -17.44 18.13 -41.42
C TYR A 502 -17.80 18.91 -42.70
N THR A 503 -18.31 18.23 -43.72
CA THR A 503 -18.71 18.85 -44.99
C THR A 503 -19.89 19.81 -44.80
N GLN A 504 -20.87 19.44 -43.96
CA GLN A 504 -22.05 20.26 -43.65
C GLN A 504 -21.68 21.51 -42.84
N MET A 505 -20.74 21.40 -41.89
CA MET A 505 -20.29 22.57 -41.13
C MET A 505 -19.54 23.57 -42.00
N ASN A 506 -18.66 23.10 -42.91
CA ASN A 506 -17.97 23.96 -43.88
C ASN A 506 -18.94 24.66 -44.85
N ALA A 507 -20.15 24.11 -45.04
CA ALA A 507 -21.23 24.75 -45.80
C ALA A 507 -22.01 25.81 -44.99
N GLY A 508 -21.64 26.07 -43.72
CA GLY A 508 -22.23 27.11 -42.87
C GLY A 508 -23.56 26.72 -42.21
N ILE A 509 -23.90 25.44 -42.18
CA ILE A 509 -25.12 24.91 -41.55
C ILE A 509 -24.74 24.51 -40.11
N VAL A 510 -24.84 25.43 -39.15
CA VAL A 510 -24.49 25.18 -37.74
C VAL A 510 -25.66 25.54 -36.83
N ASP A 511 -26.10 24.58 -36.02
CA ASP A 511 -27.08 24.72 -34.94
C ASP A 511 -26.51 24.07 -33.66
N ASP A 512 -27.05 24.39 -32.48
CA ASP A 512 -26.57 23.89 -31.18
C ASP A 512 -26.61 22.35 -31.08
N SER A 513 -27.53 21.72 -31.83
CA SER A 513 -27.62 20.27 -31.98
C SER A 513 -26.36 19.63 -32.56
N TYR A 514 -25.60 20.32 -33.41
CA TYR A 514 -24.40 19.79 -34.06
C TYR A 514 -23.27 19.51 -33.05
N THR A 515 -23.10 20.36 -32.04
CA THR A 515 -22.05 20.18 -31.02
C THR A 515 -22.25 18.87 -30.25
N GLN A 516 -23.50 18.55 -29.88
CA GLN A 516 -23.82 17.31 -29.17
C GLN A 516 -23.58 16.05 -30.05
N PHE A 517 -23.83 16.15 -31.36
CA PHE A 517 -23.50 15.07 -32.29
C PHE A 517 -21.98 14.88 -32.43
N PHE A 518 -21.20 15.96 -32.45
CA PHE A 518 -19.74 15.89 -32.44
C PHE A 518 -19.20 15.23 -31.18
N ASP A 519 -19.66 15.65 -29.99
CA ASP A 519 -19.25 15.06 -28.72
C ASP A 519 -19.56 13.55 -28.67
N THR A 520 -20.73 13.16 -29.20
CA THR A 520 -21.13 11.75 -29.31
C THR A 520 -20.18 10.96 -30.20
N ILE A 521 -19.84 11.48 -31.38
CA ILE A 521 -18.95 10.79 -32.31
C ILE A 521 -17.51 10.76 -31.78
N GLU A 522 -17.02 11.85 -31.21
CA GLU A 522 -15.65 11.92 -30.66
C GLU A 522 -15.50 11.04 -29.42
N THR A 523 -16.55 10.86 -28.62
CA THR A 523 -16.57 9.87 -27.53
C THR A 523 -16.59 8.43 -28.06
N LYS A 524 -17.36 8.15 -29.13
CA LYS A 524 -17.32 6.84 -29.81
C LYS A 524 -15.92 6.54 -30.34
N PHE A 525 -15.24 7.53 -30.93
CA PHE A 525 -13.86 7.39 -31.36
C PHE A 525 -12.87 7.24 -30.21
N ALA A 526 -13.07 7.92 -29.08
CA ALA A 526 -12.24 7.73 -27.89
C ALA A 526 -12.26 6.25 -27.45
N TRP A 527 -13.44 5.62 -27.36
CA TRP A 527 -13.56 4.19 -27.08
C TRP A 527 -12.85 3.31 -28.11
N LEU A 528 -13.05 3.56 -29.41
CA LEU A 528 -12.39 2.80 -30.47
C LEU A 528 -10.86 2.95 -30.40
N MET A 529 -10.34 4.15 -30.14
CA MET A 529 -8.91 4.41 -29.98
C MET A 529 -8.33 3.70 -28.76
N TYR A 530 -9.03 3.69 -27.62
CA TYR A 530 -8.62 2.94 -26.44
C TYR A 530 -8.61 1.42 -26.71
N MET A 531 -9.63 0.88 -27.37
CA MET A 531 -9.68 -0.54 -27.75
C MET A 531 -8.57 -0.91 -28.73
N ILE A 532 -8.40 -0.14 -29.82
CA ILE A 532 -7.33 -0.35 -30.80
C ILE A 532 -5.96 -0.19 -30.13
N GLY A 533 -5.78 0.81 -29.26
CA GLY A 533 -4.56 1.01 -28.48
C GLY A 533 -4.24 -0.18 -27.59
N GLY A 534 -5.22 -0.71 -26.86
CA GLY A 534 -5.07 -1.93 -26.06
C GLY A 534 -4.69 -3.13 -26.93
N MET A 535 -5.36 -3.31 -28.07
CA MET A 535 -5.08 -4.39 -29.01
C MET A 535 -3.67 -4.30 -29.57
N VAL A 536 -3.24 -3.15 -30.08
CA VAL A 536 -1.86 -2.90 -30.57
C VAL A 536 -0.83 -3.06 -29.44
N GLY A 537 -1.15 -2.56 -28.24
CA GLY A 537 -0.32 -2.64 -27.03
C GLY A 537 -0.14 -4.05 -26.48
N GLY A 538 -1.09 -4.96 -26.76
CA GLY A 538 -1.04 -6.37 -26.39
C GLY A 538 -0.05 -7.21 -27.19
N ARG A 539 0.86 -6.58 -27.96
CA ARG A 539 1.80 -7.28 -28.84
C ARG A 539 2.87 -7.96 -28.02
N GLN A 540 3.08 -9.24 -28.30
CA GLN A 540 4.15 -10.00 -27.69
C GLN A 540 5.28 -10.15 -28.72
N THR A 541 6.35 -9.35 -28.57
CA THR A 541 7.45 -9.19 -29.55
C THR A 541 7.96 -10.50 -30.18
N TYR A 542 8.05 -11.59 -29.41
CA TYR A 542 8.60 -12.87 -29.86
C TYR A 542 7.54 -13.91 -30.26
N ILE A 543 6.26 -13.65 -29.99
CA ILE A 543 5.15 -14.60 -30.21
C ILE A 543 4.26 -14.15 -31.37
N SER A 544 4.07 -12.84 -31.55
CA SER A 544 3.21 -12.29 -32.60
C SER A 544 3.72 -12.56 -34.02
N THR A 545 2.79 -12.86 -34.92
CA THR A 545 3.08 -13.19 -36.33
C THR A 545 3.17 -11.94 -37.20
N GLU A 546 3.77 -12.09 -38.39
CA GLU A 546 3.88 -10.97 -39.34
C GLU A 546 2.50 -10.53 -39.88
N ASP A 547 1.54 -11.45 -39.98
CA ASP A 547 0.17 -11.12 -40.38
C ASP A 547 -0.54 -10.28 -39.32
N GLN A 548 -0.29 -10.55 -38.03
CA GLN A 548 -0.78 -9.70 -36.94
C GLN A 548 -0.16 -8.30 -36.99
N ASP A 549 1.12 -8.19 -37.35
CA ASP A 549 1.77 -6.88 -37.54
C ASP A 549 1.15 -6.09 -38.72
N LEU A 550 0.67 -6.76 -39.77
CA LEU A 550 -0.07 -6.12 -40.87
C LEU A 550 -1.44 -5.61 -40.41
N ILE A 551 -2.14 -6.37 -39.58
CA ILE A 551 -3.43 -5.97 -38.97
C ILE A 551 -3.23 -4.75 -38.05
N ASP A 552 -2.22 -4.80 -37.18
CA ASP A 552 -1.81 -3.68 -36.33
C ASP A 552 -1.51 -2.43 -37.18
N GLY A 553 -0.88 -2.61 -38.35
CA GLY A 553 -0.61 -1.56 -39.32
C GLY A 553 -1.87 -0.94 -39.92
N GLU A 554 -2.85 -1.75 -40.32
CA GLU A 554 -4.12 -1.28 -40.88
C GLU A 554 -4.95 -0.50 -39.85
N LEU A 555 -5.06 -1.01 -38.62
CA LEU A 555 -5.74 -0.31 -37.52
C LEU A 555 -5.03 1.01 -37.18
N THR A 556 -3.69 1.01 -37.20
CA THR A 556 -2.91 2.25 -37.01
C THR A 556 -3.17 3.26 -38.14
N CYS A 557 -3.28 2.82 -39.40
CA CYS A 557 -3.65 3.71 -40.51
C CYS A 557 -4.99 4.41 -40.27
N GLN A 558 -5.98 3.71 -39.73
CA GLN A 558 -7.29 4.29 -39.42
C GLN A 558 -7.20 5.39 -38.36
N ILE A 559 -6.44 5.16 -37.30
CA ILE A 559 -6.23 6.17 -36.25
C ILE A 559 -5.46 7.38 -36.79
N LEU A 560 -4.44 7.18 -37.63
CA LEU A 560 -3.69 8.28 -38.24
C LEU A 560 -4.55 9.11 -39.20
N GLN A 561 -5.38 8.47 -40.03
CA GLN A 561 -6.34 9.17 -40.90
C GLN A 561 -7.38 9.97 -40.09
N LEU A 562 -7.86 9.39 -38.97
CA LEU A 562 -8.76 10.07 -38.05
C LEU A 562 -8.07 11.27 -37.37
N MET A 563 -6.81 11.12 -36.98
CA MET A 563 -6.00 12.21 -36.43
C MET A 563 -5.84 13.35 -37.45
N ASP A 564 -5.49 13.04 -38.69
CA ASP A 564 -5.32 14.05 -39.75
C ASP A 564 -6.63 14.81 -40.01
N MET A 565 -7.76 14.11 -40.01
CA MET A 565 -9.09 14.71 -40.19
C MET A 565 -9.51 15.56 -38.98
N ASN A 566 -9.28 15.08 -37.76
CA ASN A 566 -9.51 15.84 -36.53
C ASN A 566 -8.63 17.11 -36.48
N GLU A 567 -7.42 17.04 -37.03
CA GLU A 567 -6.54 18.20 -37.15
C GLU A 567 -7.09 19.23 -38.14
N GLN A 568 -7.50 18.80 -39.34
CA GLN A 568 -8.12 19.69 -40.33
C GLN A 568 -9.36 20.39 -39.76
N TRP A 569 -10.14 19.67 -38.95
CA TRP A 569 -11.30 20.19 -38.25
C TRP A 569 -10.97 21.25 -37.20
N ASN A 570 -9.92 21.02 -36.41
CA ASN A 570 -9.56 21.92 -35.31
C ASN A 570 -8.66 23.09 -35.77
N ALA A 571 -8.05 23.02 -36.95
CA ALA A 571 -7.21 24.07 -37.51
C ALA A 571 -7.84 25.49 -37.59
N PRO A 572 -9.12 25.67 -37.98
CA PRO A 572 -9.77 26.99 -37.98
C PRO A 572 -10.26 27.46 -36.61
N ARG A 573 -10.23 26.60 -35.59
CA ARG A 573 -10.66 26.93 -34.22
C ARG A 573 -9.45 27.35 -33.39
N THR A 574 -9.66 28.14 -32.34
CA THR A 574 -8.58 28.57 -31.45
C THR A 574 -7.87 27.36 -30.83
N SER A 575 -6.54 27.42 -30.70
CA SER A 575 -5.73 26.38 -30.07
C SER A 575 -6.31 26.01 -28.70
N GLY A 576 -6.71 24.74 -28.52
CA GLY A 576 -7.33 24.25 -27.29
C GLY A 576 -8.86 24.02 -27.33
N SER A 577 -9.51 24.07 -28.51
CA SER A 577 -10.94 23.80 -28.68
C SER A 577 -11.30 22.34 -29.04
N GLY A 578 -10.37 21.39 -28.90
CA GLY A 578 -10.63 19.99 -29.24
C GLY A 578 -11.45 19.28 -28.16
N TYR A 579 -11.75 18.00 -28.37
CA TYR A 579 -12.42 17.17 -27.37
C TYR A 579 -11.41 16.44 -26.49
N GLU A 580 -11.43 16.69 -25.19
CA GLU A 580 -10.39 16.21 -24.25
C GLU A 580 -10.26 14.68 -24.24
N LYS A 581 -11.37 13.94 -24.28
CA LYS A 581 -11.34 12.46 -24.27
C LYS A 581 -10.74 11.88 -25.54
N PHE A 582 -10.98 12.54 -26.68
CA PHE A 582 -10.36 12.16 -27.95
C PHE A 582 -8.85 12.29 -27.87
N GLU A 583 -8.35 13.40 -27.33
CA GLU A 583 -6.91 13.64 -27.21
C GLU A 583 -6.24 12.65 -26.24
N LEU A 584 -6.88 12.38 -25.09
CA LEU A 584 -6.37 11.40 -24.13
C LEU A 584 -6.28 10.00 -24.73
N ALA A 585 -7.32 9.56 -25.46
CA ALA A 585 -7.33 8.28 -26.15
C ALA A 585 -6.24 8.19 -27.24
N LEU A 586 -5.98 9.28 -27.97
CA LEU A 586 -4.91 9.35 -28.97
C LEU A 586 -3.52 9.26 -28.32
N ILE A 587 -3.30 9.95 -27.20
CA ILE A 587 -2.04 9.86 -26.44
C ILE A 587 -1.83 8.43 -25.92
N TYR A 588 -2.88 7.80 -25.38
CA TYR A 588 -2.86 6.41 -24.94
C TYR A 588 -2.49 5.46 -26.11
N PHE A 589 -3.13 5.63 -27.27
CA PHE A 589 -2.82 4.86 -28.47
C PHE A 589 -1.32 4.97 -28.83
N PHE A 590 -0.76 6.18 -28.86
CA PHE A 590 0.67 6.35 -29.14
C PHE A 590 1.58 5.75 -28.08
N GLN A 591 1.17 5.78 -26.81
CA GLN A 591 1.90 5.12 -25.73
C GLN A 591 1.94 3.60 -25.92
N GLN A 592 0.82 2.99 -26.30
CA GLN A 592 0.75 1.55 -26.59
C GLN A 592 1.50 1.17 -27.87
N PHE A 593 1.35 1.96 -28.94
CA PHE A 593 2.13 1.77 -30.17
C PHE A 593 3.64 1.84 -29.88
N ARG A 594 4.07 2.82 -29.07
CA ARG A 594 5.45 2.95 -28.64
C ARG A 594 5.93 1.70 -27.91
N LYS A 595 5.16 1.20 -26.94
CA LYS A 595 5.47 -0.03 -26.18
C LYS A 595 5.71 -1.23 -27.11
N SER A 596 4.90 -1.36 -28.15
CA SER A 596 4.91 -2.50 -29.08
C SER A 596 5.94 -2.41 -30.22
N TYR A 597 6.19 -1.20 -30.75
CA TYR A 597 6.91 -1.00 -32.01
C TYR A 597 8.05 0.03 -31.98
N ILE A 598 8.19 0.85 -30.93
CA ILE A 598 9.22 1.90 -30.83
C ILE A 598 10.08 1.71 -29.59
N GLY A 599 11.27 1.12 -29.74
CA GLY A 599 12.25 0.99 -28.65
C GLY A 599 13.21 -0.19 -28.81
N GLU A 600 13.92 -0.52 -27.75
CA GLU A 600 14.87 -1.65 -27.72
C GLU A 600 14.19 -3.02 -27.86
N SER A 601 12.90 -3.12 -27.51
CA SER A 601 12.05 -4.29 -27.74
C SER A 601 11.64 -4.49 -29.20
N ALA A 602 11.90 -3.52 -30.11
CA ALA A 602 11.50 -3.59 -31.52
C ALA A 602 12.60 -4.16 -32.45
N GLN A 603 13.58 -4.90 -31.92
CA GLN A 603 14.73 -5.42 -32.69
C GLN A 603 14.38 -6.39 -33.83
N ARG A 604 13.16 -6.94 -33.88
CA ARG A 604 12.64 -7.67 -35.07
C ARG A 604 12.05 -6.68 -36.06
N VAL A 605 12.45 -6.80 -37.34
CA VAL A 605 11.80 -6.07 -38.45
C VAL A 605 10.31 -6.43 -38.49
N SER A 606 9.47 -5.52 -38.04
CA SER A 606 8.01 -5.64 -38.09
C SER A 606 7.50 -5.25 -39.48
N LYS A 607 6.49 -5.96 -39.98
CA LYS A 607 5.79 -5.59 -41.22
C LYS A 607 4.71 -4.51 -41.01
N VAL A 608 4.55 -3.97 -39.80
CA VAL A 608 3.60 -2.88 -39.52
C VAL A 608 3.80 -1.69 -40.47
N TYR A 609 5.06 -1.33 -40.74
CA TYR A 609 5.41 -0.21 -41.60
C TYR A 609 5.07 -0.42 -43.08
N SER A 610 4.91 -1.66 -43.56
CA SER A 610 4.53 -1.90 -44.96
C SER A 610 3.07 -1.52 -45.25
N LYS A 611 2.21 -1.43 -44.23
CA LYS A 611 0.87 -0.86 -44.37
C LYS A 611 0.86 0.64 -44.14
N LEU A 612 1.66 1.12 -43.19
CA LEU A 612 1.80 2.55 -42.91
C LEU A 612 2.40 3.33 -44.10
N SER A 613 3.23 2.69 -44.94
CA SER A 613 3.72 3.30 -46.17
C SER A 613 2.61 3.69 -47.14
N ASP A 614 1.46 3.00 -47.13
CA ASP A 614 0.32 3.29 -48.03
C ASP A 614 -0.29 4.68 -47.77
N ILE A 615 -0.15 5.19 -46.54
CA ILE A 615 -0.60 6.52 -46.12
C ILE A 615 0.57 7.51 -45.92
N GLY A 616 1.78 7.15 -46.37
CA GLY A 616 2.95 8.02 -46.39
C GLY A 616 3.93 7.89 -45.20
N TYR A 617 3.72 6.94 -44.28
CA TYR A 617 4.61 6.68 -43.15
C TYR A 617 5.53 5.48 -43.43
N ASN A 618 6.63 5.73 -44.14
CA ASN A 618 7.50 4.67 -44.66
C ASN A 618 8.43 4.05 -43.61
N ASP A 619 8.74 4.78 -42.54
CA ASP A 619 9.68 4.34 -41.51
C ASP A 619 9.29 4.80 -40.10
N GLN A 620 10.03 4.29 -39.12
CA GLN A 620 9.89 4.66 -37.72
C GLN A 620 10.12 6.17 -37.49
N SER A 621 10.97 6.81 -38.29
CA SER A 621 11.32 8.22 -38.13
C SER A 621 10.14 9.13 -38.46
N MET A 622 9.41 8.85 -39.55
CA MET A 622 8.23 9.60 -39.98
C MET A 622 7.10 9.51 -38.96
N LEU A 623 6.82 8.31 -38.44
CA LEU A 623 5.78 8.15 -37.43
C LEU A 623 6.18 8.81 -36.11
N LEU A 624 7.44 8.68 -35.71
CA LEU A 624 7.96 9.39 -34.53
C LEU A 624 7.82 10.90 -34.69
N ASN A 625 8.08 11.43 -35.89
CA ASN A 625 7.87 12.84 -36.20
C ASN A 625 6.39 13.25 -36.04
N ALA A 626 5.43 12.46 -36.51
CA ALA A 626 4.00 12.75 -36.30
C ALA A 626 3.60 12.71 -34.82
N ILE A 627 4.09 11.74 -34.04
CA ILE A 627 3.85 11.66 -32.59
C ILE A 627 4.40 12.92 -31.89
N ILE A 628 5.63 13.32 -32.20
CA ILE A 628 6.22 14.53 -31.61
C ILE A 628 5.50 15.80 -32.06
N GLN A 629 5.07 15.88 -33.33
CA GLN A 629 4.25 17.01 -33.81
C GLN A 629 2.94 17.11 -33.03
N ARG A 630 2.28 15.98 -32.74
CA ARG A 630 1.06 16.00 -31.91
C ARG A 630 1.34 16.43 -30.48
N ILE A 631 2.42 15.91 -29.87
CA ILE A 631 2.86 16.35 -28.54
C ILE A 631 3.12 17.87 -28.55
N ALA A 632 3.84 18.40 -29.54
CA ALA A 632 4.14 19.83 -29.63
C ALA A 632 2.85 20.68 -29.67
N LYS A 633 1.89 20.29 -30.52
CA LYS A 633 0.56 20.95 -30.58
C LYS A 633 -0.19 20.88 -29.26
N ASN A 634 -0.09 19.76 -28.54
CA ASN A 634 -0.70 19.63 -27.22
C ASN A 634 -0.10 20.61 -26.21
N LEU A 635 1.23 20.75 -26.22
CA LEU A 635 1.93 21.70 -25.36
C LEU A 635 1.67 23.17 -25.74
N GLU A 636 1.37 23.44 -27.01
CA GLU A 636 1.01 24.77 -27.52
C GLU A 636 -0.44 25.16 -27.17
N GLY A 637 -1.41 24.26 -27.39
CA GLY A 637 -2.84 24.57 -27.33
C GLY A 637 -3.57 24.20 -26.04
N TRP A 638 -3.09 23.23 -25.26
CA TRP A 638 -3.84 22.65 -24.13
C TRP A 638 -3.29 23.07 -22.76
N SER A 639 -2.75 24.28 -22.64
CA SER A 639 -2.17 24.80 -21.40
C SER A 639 -3.12 24.71 -20.18
N HIS A 640 -4.43 24.79 -20.41
CA HIS A 640 -5.47 24.70 -19.38
C HIS A 640 -5.79 23.28 -18.92
N SER A 641 -5.66 22.24 -19.77
CA SER A 641 -5.88 20.84 -19.38
C SER A 641 -4.60 20.22 -18.82
N SER A 642 -4.50 20.20 -17.49
CA SER A 642 -3.36 19.57 -16.82
C SER A 642 -3.22 18.07 -17.12
N LYS A 643 -4.33 17.36 -17.38
CA LYS A 643 -4.34 15.93 -17.73
C LYS A 643 -3.65 15.68 -19.07
N ILE A 644 -4.06 16.39 -20.13
CA ILE A 644 -3.47 16.26 -21.48
C ILE A 644 -1.98 16.62 -21.45
N ILE A 645 -1.62 17.72 -20.78
CA ILE A 645 -0.22 18.14 -20.66
C ILE A 645 0.61 17.09 -19.91
N GLN A 646 0.10 16.56 -18.80
CA GLN A 646 0.80 15.53 -18.03
C GLN A 646 1.02 14.26 -18.88
N ARG A 647 0.00 13.76 -19.58
CA ARG A 647 0.10 12.57 -20.43
C ARG A 647 1.03 12.81 -21.62
N SER A 648 0.91 13.95 -22.31
CA SER A 648 1.77 14.32 -23.45
C SER A 648 3.25 14.41 -23.07
N VAL A 649 3.57 15.07 -21.95
CA VAL A 649 4.95 15.19 -21.49
C VAL A 649 5.49 13.86 -20.95
N THR A 650 4.64 13.01 -20.35
CA THR A 650 5.04 11.67 -19.92
C THR A 650 5.41 10.82 -21.14
N LEU A 651 4.58 10.81 -22.20
CA LEU A 651 4.89 10.13 -23.46
C LEU A 651 6.18 10.66 -24.09
N PHE A 652 6.38 11.99 -24.11
CA PHE A 652 7.62 12.59 -24.62
C PHE A 652 8.86 12.13 -23.84
N ASN A 653 8.76 12.08 -22.52
CA ASN A 653 9.82 11.61 -21.64
C ASN A 653 10.10 10.11 -21.80
N ASP A 654 9.08 9.29 -22.01
CA ASP A 654 9.23 7.85 -22.24
C ASP A 654 9.91 7.56 -23.59
N LEU A 655 9.56 8.32 -24.63
CA LEU A 655 10.23 8.28 -25.93
C LEU A 655 11.70 8.68 -25.82
N ALA A 656 12.02 9.69 -25.01
CA ALA A 656 13.38 10.13 -24.72
C ALA A 656 14.17 9.20 -23.78
N GLY A 657 13.52 8.21 -23.16
CA GLY A 657 14.15 7.28 -22.21
C GLY A 657 14.92 6.12 -22.84
N GLY A 658 14.60 5.72 -24.07
CA GLY A 658 15.24 4.60 -24.77
C GLY A 658 16.53 5.00 -25.51
N TYR A 659 17.57 4.15 -25.48
CA TYR A 659 18.88 4.48 -26.05
C TYR A 659 18.86 4.70 -27.57
N SER A 660 18.14 3.85 -28.31
CA SER A 660 17.99 4.00 -29.77
C SER A 660 17.00 5.10 -30.15
N SER A 661 15.87 5.18 -29.43
CA SER A 661 14.80 6.14 -29.72
C SER A 661 15.24 7.59 -29.49
N VAL A 662 16.01 7.87 -28.43
CA VAL A 662 16.48 9.23 -28.14
C VAL A 662 17.42 9.77 -29.23
N ARG A 663 18.24 8.92 -29.83
CA ARG A 663 19.12 9.28 -30.96
C ARG A 663 18.35 9.52 -32.25
N LEU A 664 17.26 8.79 -32.48
CA LEU A 664 16.37 9.05 -33.62
C LEU A 664 15.61 10.35 -33.42
N LEU A 665 15.03 10.56 -32.23
CA LEU A 665 14.36 11.81 -31.84
C LEU A 665 15.25 13.02 -32.08
N ARG A 666 16.52 12.95 -31.67
CA ARG A 666 17.48 14.04 -31.83
C ARG A 666 17.62 14.50 -33.28
N LYS A 667 17.41 13.63 -34.27
CA LYS A 667 17.56 13.97 -35.69
C LYS A 667 16.32 14.60 -36.32
N LEU A 668 15.18 14.61 -35.63
CA LEU A 668 13.92 15.13 -36.18
C LEU A 668 13.90 16.67 -36.16
N ASP A 669 13.45 17.27 -37.26
CA ASP A 669 13.36 18.74 -37.40
C ASP A 669 12.44 19.37 -36.33
N ILE A 670 11.32 18.71 -36.01
CA ILE A 670 10.41 19.19 -34.97
C ILE A 670 11.06 19.16 -33.59
N VAL A 671 11.89 18.17 -33.28
CA VAL A 671 12.62 18.09 -32.00
C VAL A 671 13.68 19.17 -31.93
N GLN A 672 14.39 19.42 -33.05
CA GLN A 672 15.32 20.54 -33.16
C GLN A 672 14.62 21.89 -33.00
N TYR A 673 13.40 22.04 -33.54
CA TYR A 673 12.56 23.21 -33.31
C TYR A 673 12.21 23.37 -31.84
N ILE A 674 11.75 22.31 -31.16
CA ILE A 674 11.41 22.34 -29.74
C ILE A 674 12.64 22.73 -28.91
N LEU A 675 13.81 22.15 -29.18
CA LEU A 675 15.05 22.48 -28.46
C LEU A 675 15.46 23.95 -28.61
N ARG A 676 15.27 24.55 -29.79
CA ARG A 676 15.56 25.96 -30.05
C ARG A 676 14.52 26.91 -29.45
N ASN A 677 13.29 26.44 -29.25
CA ASN A 677 12.13 27.26 -28.86
C ASN A 677 11.45 26.76 -27.57
N HIS A 678 12.19 26.14 -26.64
CA HIS A 678 11.66 25.42 -25.47
C HIS A 678 11.08 26.32 -24.35
N THR A 679 10.71 27.57 -24.63
CA THR A 679 10.32 28.58 -23.62
C THR A 679 8.83 28.88 -23.65
N ILE A 680 8.35 29.66 -22.67
CA ILE A 680 6.94 30.08 -22.52
C ILE A 680 6.39 30.75 -23.79
N LYS A 681 7.25 31.40 -24.60
CA LYS A 681 6.85 32.07 -25.85
C LYS A 681 6.21 31.13 -26.87
N ASN A 682 6.68 29.88 -26.92
CA ASN A 682 6.19 28.88 -27.84
C ASN A 682 5.34 27.82 -27.13
N PHE A 683 5.58 27.60 -25.83
CA PHE A 683 4.88 26.57 -25.06
C PHE A 683 4.20 27.20 -23.82
N PRO A 684 2.96 27.72 -23.96
CA PRO A 684 2.25 28.46 -22.91
C PRO A 684 1.96 27.63 -21.64
N PHE A 685 1.92 26.30 -21.74
CA PHE A 685 1.69 25.42 -20.58
C PHE A 685 2.70 25.61 -19.45
N LEU A 686 3.90 26.14 -19.76
CA LEU A 686 4.96 26.44 -18.81
C LEU A 686 4.60 27.55 -17.82
N ASP A 687 3.65 28.43 -18.17
CA ASP A 687 3.19 29.53 -17.31
C ASP A 687 2.05 29.12 -16.36
N THR A 688 1.37 28.01 -16.65
CA THR A 688 0.23 27.53 -15.85
C THR A 688 0.69 26.86 -14.55
N THR A 689 0.17 27.34 -13.41
CA THR A 689 0.52 26.86 -12.06
C THR A 689 0.16 25.39 -11.79
N ASN A 690 -0.84 24.84 -12.48
CA ASN A 690 -1.21 23.42 -12.35
C ASN A 690 -0.21 22.48 -13.05
N ASN A 691 0.61 23.00 -13.97
CA ASN A 691 1.51 22.19 -14.82
C ASN A 691 2.95 22.13 -14.31
N LEU A 692 3.22 22.56 -13.07
CA LEU A 692 4.58 22.64 -12.52
C LEU A 692 5.31 21.29 -12.49
N ARG A 693 4.59 20.18 -12.32
CA ARG A 693 5.19 18.83 -12.40
C ARG A 693 5.53 18.48 -13.84
N SER A 694 4.62 18.71 -14.77
CA SER A 694 4.82 18.48 -16.20
C SER A 694 5.98 19.31 -16.75
N ARG A 695 6.14 20.57 -16.30
CA ARG A 695 7.30 21.42 -16.61
C ARG A 695 8.64 20.76 -16.29
N MET A 696 8.77 20.10 -15.13
CA MET A 696 9.99 19.37 -14.77
C MET A 696 10.22 18.13 -15.66
N ILE A 697 9.17 17.38 -15.99
CA ILE A 697 9.28 16.19 -16.84
C ILE A 697 9.69 16.60 -18.27
N TYR A 698 9.16 17.72 -18.77
CA TYR A 698 9.49 18.27 -20.08
C TYR A 698 10.98 18.58 -20.20
N TYR A 699 11.54 19.32 -19.24
CA TYR A 699 12.98 19.62 -19.25
C TYR A 699 13.85 18.40 -18.97
N SER A 700 13.35 17.39 -18.24
CA SER A 700 14.02 16.10 -18.11
C SER A 700 14.11 15.37 -19.46
N ALA A 701 13.04 15.39 -20.28
CA ALA A 701 13.05 14.82 -21.62
C ALA A 701 14.02 15.56 -22.56
N LEU A 702 13.95 16.90 -22.58
CA LEU A 702 14.83 17.74 -23.38
C LEU A 702 16.31 17.56 -23.03
N SER A 703 16.64 17.41 -21.74
CA SER A 703 18.01 17.13 -21.30
C SER A 703 18.53 15.81 -21.86
N ARG A 704 17.73 14.72 -21.80
CA ARG A 704 18.12 13.43 -22.41
C ARG A 704 18.34 13.55 -23.91
N ILE A 705 17.46 14.26 -24.60
CA ILE A 705 17.55 14.46 -26.06
C ILE A 705 18.79 15.31 -26.40
N LEU A 706 19.04 16.40 -25.68
CA LEU A 706 20.18 17.28 -25.90
C LEU A 706 21.51 16.52 -25.78
N PHE A 707 21.62 15.67 -24.75
CA PHE A 707 22.82 14.90 -24.44
C PHE A 707 22.90 13.52 -25.15
N ALA A 708 22.04 13.26 -26.15
CA ALA A 708 22.00 11.98 -26.86
C ALA A 708 23.16 11.76 -27.86
N GLU A 709 23.77 12.86 -28.32
CA GLU A 709 24.90 12.87 -29.26
C GLU A 709 26.21 13.25 -28.57
N ASP A 710 27.32 12.97 -29.23
CA ASP A 710 28.66 13.36 -28.77
C ASP A 710 28.96 14.82 -29.16
N ASN A 711 29.76 15.52 -28.35
CA ASN A 711 30.22 16.91 -28.58
C ASN A 711 29.14 18.00 -28.57
N VAL A 712 28.30 17.97 -27.53
CA VAL A 712 27.13 18.84 -27.35
C VAL A 712 27.40 20.24 -26.77
N GLU A 713 28.66 20.65 -26.56
CA GLU A 713 28.97 21.91 -25.86
C GLU A 713 28.34 23.13 -26.54
N ARG A 714 28.46 23.25 -27.87
CA ARG A 714 27.85 24.34 -28.64
C ARG A 714 26.32 24.30 -28.63
N ASP A 715 25.76 23.10 -28.69
CA ASP A 715 24.31 22.91 -28.67
C ASP A 715 23.74 23.21 -27.29
N PHE A 716 24.49 22.88 -26.24
CA PHE A 716 24.20 23.23 -24.87
C PHE A 716 24.23 24.76 -24.68
N GLU A 717 25.27 25.45 -25.13
CA GLU A 717 25.35 26.91 -25.10
C GLU A 717 24.14 27.55 -25.79
N ASN A 718 23.78 27.06 -26.98
CA ASN A 718 22.60 27.55 -27.71
C ASN A 718 21.29 27.27 -26.97
N PHE A 719 21.17 26.09 -26.35
CA PHE A 719 20.00 25.70 -25.57
C PHE A 719 19.84 26.57 -24.31
N VAL A 720 20.91 26.89 -23.60
CA VAL A 720 20.81 27.67 -22.35
C VAL A 720 20.68 29.18 -22.57
N LYS A 721 20.88 29.71 -23.78
CA LYS A 721 20.78 31.16 -24.07
C LYS A 721 19.54 31.86 -23.50
N PRO A 722 18.31 31.32 -23.62
CA PRO A 722 17.14 31.97 -23.03
C PRO A 722 17.21 32.05 -21.50
N TRP A 723 17.75 31.00 -20.86
CA TRP A 723 18.00 30.97 -19.42
C TRP A 723 19.13 31.91 -19.02
N ASP A 724 20.19 32.00 -19.82
CA ASP A 724 21.33 32.89 -19.63
C ASP A 724 20.88 34.35 -19.56
N ILE A 725 20.00 34.78 -20.48
CA ILE A 725 19.39 36.11 -20.48
C ILE A 725 18.58 36.32 -19.19
N THR A 726 17.67 35.40 -18.87
CA THR A 726 16.81 35.52 -17.67
C THR A 726 17.63 35.54 -16.38
N LEU A 727 18.63 34.67 -16.24
CA LEU A 727 19.48 34.60 -15.05
C LEU A 727 20.41 35.81 -14.95
N THR A 728 20.88 36.36 -16.07
CA THR A 728 21.68 37.59 -16.08
C THR A 728 20.85 38.81 -15.67
N GLU A 729 19.61 38.91 -16.13
CA GLU A 729 18.66 39.94 -15.68
C GLU A 729 18.36 39.83 -14.18
N LEU A 730 18.15 38.61 -13.68
CA LEU A 730 17.98 38.34 -12.25
C LEU A 730 19.26 38.65 -11.44
N GLY A 731 20.43 38.36 -12.00
CA GLY A 731 21.73 38.65 -11.38
C GLY A 731 22.06 40.15 -11.33
N ALA A 732 21.45 40.96 -12.19
CA ALA A 732 21.58 42.41 -12.19
C ALA A 732 20.73 43.12 -11.13
N LEU A 733 19.79 42.40 -10.49
CA LEU A 733 18.97 42.94 -9.40
C LEU A 733 19.85 43.26 -8.19
N ASN A 734 19.74 44.49 -7.69
CA ASN A 734 20.66 45.05 -6.68
C ASN A 734 20.04 45.20 -5.27
N SER A 735 18.80 44.76 -5.05
CA SER A 735 18.10 44.92 -3.77
C SER A 735 17.13 43.77 -3.49
N LEU A 736 16.91 43.47 -2.20
CA LEU A 736 15.93 42.47 -1.77
C LEU A 736 14.50 42.83 -2.18
N ASP A 737 14.15 44.12 -2.22
CA ASP A 737 12.83 44.58 -2.63
C ASP A 737 12.55 44.33 -4.12
N ALA A 738 13.60 44.32 -4.95
CA ALA A 738 13.48 43.90 -6.36
C ALA A 738 13.21 42.40 -6.47
N PHE A 739 13.87 41.57 -5.64
CA PHE A 739 13.58 40.14 -5.58
C PHE A 739 12.17 39.85 -5.07
N ARG A 740 11.61 40.70 -4.20
CA ARG A 740 10.24 40.59 -3.66
C ARG A 740 9.11 40.98 -4.62
N GLN A 741 9.44 41.33 -5.87
CA GLN A 741 8.40 41.60 -6.87
C GLN A 741 7.69 40.30 -7.29
N PRO A 742 6.34 40.27 -7.40
CA PRO A 742 5.59 39.07 -7.81
C PRO A 742 6.02 38.48 -9.16
N ALA A 743 6.35 39.34 -10.13
CA ALA A 743 6.85 38.91 -11.43
C ALA A 743 8.21 38.20 -11.32
N VAL A 744 9.14 38.77 -10.54
CA VAL A 744 10.47 38.18 -10.28
C VAL A 744 10.32 36.84 -9.56
N LYS A 745 9.43 36.76 -8.57
CA LYS A 745 9.10 35.51 -7.89
C LYS A 745 8.63 34.43 -8.86
N ALA A 746 7.69 34.72 -9.75
CA ALA A 746 7.17 33.77 -10.73
C ALA A 746 8.29 33.28 -11.66
N THR A 747 9.14 34.20 -12.15
CA THR A 747 10.31 33.89 -12.98
C THR A 747 11.29 32.96 -12.27
N ILE A 748 11.68 33.27 -11.02
CA ILE A 748 12.59 32.43 -10.22
C ILE A 748 11.96 31.06 -9.96
N SER A 749 10.66 31.02 -9.65
CA SER A 749 9.93 29.77 -9.41
C SER A 749 9.90 28.87 -10.65
N GLY A 750 9.76 29.47 -11.83
CA GLY A 750 9.79 28.77 -13.10
C GLY A 750 11.19 28.24 -13.42
N ILE A 751 12.19 29.12 -13.49
CA ILE A 751 13.54 28.76 -13.93
C ILE A 751 14.18 27.68 -13.05
N PHE A 752 14.03 27.73 -11.73
CA PHE A 752 14.63 26.71 -10.86
C PHE A 752 13.92 25.35 -10.94
N ARG A 753 12.65 25.30 -11.38
CA ARG A 753 12.00 24.02 -11.71
C ARG A 753 12.50 23.47 -13.04
N ASP A 754 12.76 24.35 -14.02
CA ASP A 754 13.31 23.96 -15.32
C ASP A 754 14.70 23.37 -15.16
N LEU A 755 15.59 24.11 -14.50
CA LEU A 755 16.94 23.68 -14.18
C LEU A 755 16.95 22.37 -13.39
N ARG A 756 16.02 22.21 -12.44
CA ARG A 756 15.89 20.96 -11.68
C ARG A 756 15.47 19.79 -12.57
N GLY A 757 14.47 19.98 -13.42
CA GLY A 757 14.01 18.96 -14.37
C GLY A 757 15.14 18.55 -15.31
N PHE A 758 15.80 19.55 -15.91
CA PHE A 758 16.93 19.36 -16.81
C PHE A 758 18.09 18.60 -16.14
N LEU A 759 18.48 19.00 -14.93
CA LEU A 759 19.57 18.38 -14.18
C LEU A 759 19.25 16.97 -13.70
N SER A 760 17.98 16.66 -13.44
CA SER A 760 17.58 15.33 -12.94
C SER A 760 17.81 14.20 -13.93
N ALA A 761 17.90 14.51 -15.23
CA ALA A 761 18.19 13.58 -16.31
C ALA A 761 19.69 13.34 -16.54
N ILE A 762 20.56 14.22 -16.03
CA ILE A 762 22.01 14.14 -16.26
C ILE A 762 22.62 13.06 -15.36
N GLN A 763 23.15 12.00 -15.98
CA GLN A 763 23.79 10.89 -15.28
C GLN A 763 25.31 10.85 -15.45
N SER A 764 25.84 11.39 -16.55
CA SER A 764 27.28 11.34 -16.82
C SER A 764 28.03 12.49 -16.17
N ARG A 765 29.26 12.23 -15.71
CA ARG A 765 30.18 13.26 -15.20
C ARG A 765 30.43 14.37 -16.21
N LYS A 766 30.66 14.01 -17.48
CA LYS A 766 30.94 14.96 -18.56
C LYS A 766 29.82 15.98 -18.72
N ASN A 767 28.58 15.51 -18.82
CA ASN A 767 27.43 16.39 -19.06
C ASN A 767 27.10 17.23 -17.82
N PHE A 768 27.33 16.67 -16.62
CA PHE A 768 27.21 17.43 -15.38
C PHE A 768 28.24 18.56 -15.31
N LEU A 769 29.49 18.31 -15.71
CA LEU A 769 30.55 19.33 -15.73
C LEU A 769 30.20 20.49 -16.66
N VAL A 770 29.69 20.22 -17.86
CA VAL A 770 29.23 21.28 -18.80
C VAL A 770 28.15 22.16 -18.15
N PHE A 771 27.17 21.56 -17.47
CA PHE A 771 26.15 22.32 -16.73
C PHE A 771 26.74 23.09 -15.54
N PHE A 772 27.65 22.45 -14.79
CA PHE A 772 28.30 23.03 -13.62
C PHE A 772 29.13 24.25 -13.97
N GLU A 773 29.93 24.19 -15.04
CA GLU A 773 30.79 25.30 -15.49
C GLU A 773 30.00 26.49 -16.03
N TRP A 774 28.84 26.26 -16.66
CA TRP A 774 27.94 27.33 -17.06
C TRP A 774 27.24 27.99 -15.86
N PHE A 775 26.79 27.17 -14.89
CA PHE A 775 25.97 27.68 -13.79
C PHE A 775 26.80 28.29 -12.64
N TYR A 776 27.90 27.63 -12.27
CA TYR A 776 28.81 28.03 -11.19
C TYR A 776 30.04 28.75 -11.78
N PRO A 777 30.49 29.87 -11.19
CA PRO A 777 29.96 30.54 -9.99
C PRO A 777 28.92 31.62 -10.28
N GLN A 778 28.71 31.99 -11.55
CA GLN A 778 28.02 33.22 -11.97
C GLN A 778 26.60 33.36 -11.42
N TYR A 779 25.79 32.30 -11.48
CA TYR A 779 24.35 32.37 -11.15
C TYR A 779 24.00 31.90 -9.75
N ILE A 780 24.97 31.34 -9.02
CA ILE A 780 24.79 30.87 -7.65
C ILE A 780 24.30 31.96 -6.68
N PRO A 781 24.79 33.22 -6.75
CA PRO A 781 24.32 34.29 -5.87
C PRO A 781 22.81 34.55 -5.92
N ILE A 782 22.15 34.27 -7.05
CA ILE A 782 20.69 34.42 -7.21
C ILE A 782 19.95 33.56 -6.19
N LEU A 783 20.46 32.37 -5.85
CA LEU A 783 19.84 31.49 -4.86
C LEU A 783 19.83 32.14 -3.49
N TYR A 784 20.92 32.81 -3.09
CA TYR A 784 21.02 33.45 -1.79
C TYR A 784 20.04 34.60 -1.67
N TYR A 785 20.04 35.52 -2.64
CA TYR A 785 19.12 36.66 -2.64
C TYR A 785 17.66 36.21 -2.71
N ALA A 786 17.34 35.18 -3.49
CA ALA A 786 15.99 34.66 -3.59
C ALA A 786 15.52 33.96 -2.30
N LEU A 787 16.40 33.22 -1.61
CA LEU A 787 16.10 32.60 -0.32
C LEU A 787 15.94 33.63 0.79
N GLU A 788 16.69 34.74 0.76
CA GLU A 788 16.54 35.87 1.70
C GLU A 788 15.26 36.67 1.42
N ALA A 789 14.88 36.83 0.16
CA ALA A 789 13.70 37.59 -0.23
C ALA A 789 12.38 36.85 0.03
N TRP A 790 12.36 35.52 -0.15
CA TRP A 790 11.16 34.66 -0.12
C TRP A 790 11.31 33.44 0.77
N ASP A 791 11.72 33.65 2.02
CA ASP A 791 11.85 32.64 3.07
C ASP A 791 10.55 31.86 3.36
N ASN A 792 9.39 32.51 3.20
CA ASN A 792 8.08 32.00 3.59
C ASN A 792 7.25 31.42 2.44
N ASP A 793 7.85 31.26 1.26
CA ASP A 793 7.12 30.92 0.04
C ASP A 793 7.48 29.52 -0.51
N PRO A 794 6.56 28.82 -1.19
CA PRO A 794 6.88 27.61 -1.98
C PRO A 794 8.06 27.78 -2.95
N LEU A 795 8.43 29.01 -3.30
CA LEU A 795 9.65 29.34 -4.03
C LEU A 795 10.93 28.85 -3.33
N ALA A 796 11.09 29.09 -2.02
CA ALA A 796 12.26 28.60 -1.28
C ALA A 796 12.40 27.07 -1.39
N ILE A 797 11.26 26.37 -1.33
CA ILE A 797 11.21 24.91 -1.53
C ILE A 797 11.64 24.53 -2.95
N ALA A 798 11.27 25.29 -3.98
CA ALA A 798 11.71 25.03 -5.36
C ALA A 798 13.23 25.17 -5.50
N ILE A 799 13.81 26.22 -4.93
CA ILE A 799 15.26 26.48 -4.93
C ILE A 799 16.01 25.38 -4.16
N LEU A 800 15.57 25.05 -2.94
CA LEU A 800 16.19 24.00 -2.13
C LEU A 800 16.11 22.63 -2.81
N LYS A 801 15.00 22.32 -3.51
CA LYS A 801 14.87 21.06 -4.27
C LYS A 801 15.73 21.02 -5.53
N PHE A 802 15.94 22.16 -6.19
CA PHE A 802 16.94 22.27 -7.25
C PHE A 802 18.33 22.00 -6.69
N PHE A 803 18.68 22.67 -5.59
CA PHE A 803 20.00 22.55 -4.98
C PHE A 803 20.27 21.13 -4.43
N LEU A 804 19.25 20.47 -3.88
CA LEU A 804 19.31 19.05 -3.52
C LEU A 804 19.67 18.17 -4.71
N GLU A 805 19.10 18.42 -5.89
CA GLU A 805 19.49 17.70 -7.10
C GLU A 805 20.93 18.06 -7.49
N PHE A 806 21.32 19.33 -7.41
CA PHE A 806 22.67 19.82 -7.72
C PHE A 806 23.78 19.17 -6.91
N VAL A 807 23.55 18.86 -5.63
CA VAL A 807 24.53 18.17 -4.76
C VAL A 807 24.41 16.65 -4.76
N ASN A 808 23.44 16.07 -5.47
CA ASN A 808 23.20 14.64 -5.45
C ASN A 808 24.13 13.88 -6.41
N ASN A 809 24.99 13.01 -5.85
CA ASN A 809 25.91 12.17 -6.63
C ASN A 809 25.23 10.93 -7.24
N ARG A 810 24.21 11.15 -8.08
CA ARG A 810 23.51 10.08 -8.80
C ARG A 810 24.42 9.48 -9.88
N SER A 811 24.49 8.16 -9.97
CA SER A 811 25.31 7.45 -10.96
C SER A 811 26.77 7.93 -11.02
N GLN A 812 27.33 8.34 -9.88
CA GLN A 812 28.71 8.87 -9.76
C GLN A 812 29.00 10.14 -10.59
N ARG A 813 27.97 10.94 -10.95
CA ARG A 813 28.15 12.16 -11.76
C ARG A 813 29.01 13.26 -11.12
N LEU A 814 29.12 13.27 -9.78
CA LEU A 814 29.95 14.24 -9.01
C LEU A 814 31.35 13.70 -8.71
N ASN A 815 31.79 12.62 -9.35
CA ASN A 815 33.13 12.08 -9.15
C ASN A 815 34.20 12.95 -9.86
N PHE A 816 34.56 14.08 -9.26
CA PHE A 816 35.55 15.01 -9.79
C PHE A 816 36.97 14.40 -9.81
N ASP A 817 37.82 14.89 -10.70
CA ASP A 817 39.23 14.49 -10.71
C ASP A 817 39.91 14.90 -9.39
N ILE A 818 40.90 14.13 -8.93
CA ILE A 818 41.58 14.36 -7.62
C ILE A 818 42.21 15.77 -7.54
N SER A 819 42.60 16.33 -8.68
CA SER A 819 43.15 17.69 -8.79
C SER A 819 42.09 18.80 -8.84
N SER A 820 40.81 18.46 -8.94
CA SER A 820 39.72 19.43 -9.10
C SER A 820 39.27 19.99 -7.74
N PRO A 821 39.18 21.32 -7.59
CA PRO A 821 38.61 21.94 -6.38
C PRO A 821 37.07 21.89 -6.36
N ASN A 822 36.40 21.40 -7.41
CA ASN A 822 34.96 21.57 -7.62
C ASN A 822 34.12 20.96 -6.49
N GLY A 823 34.53 19.82 -5.92
CA GLY A 823 33.83 19.23 -4.78
C GLY A 823 33.86 20.13 -3.54
N ILE A 824 35.01 20.72 -3.24
CA ILE A 824 35.20 21.65 -2.12
C ILE A 824 34.37 22.92 -2.36
N LEU A 825 34.45 23.49 -3.56
CA LEU A 825 33.71 24.68 -3.95
C LEU A 825 32.19 24.46 -3.87
N LEU A 826 31.70 23.32 -4.37
CA LEU A 826 30.28 22.95 -4.28
C LEU A 826 29.81 22.86 -2.82
N PHE A 827 30.63 22.31 -1.93
CA PHE A 827 30.28 22.25 -0.51
C PHE A 827 30.35 23.62 0.17
N ARG A 828 31.25 24.53 -0.23
CA ARG A 828 31.24 25.92 0.25
C ARG A 828 29.92 26.61 -0.10
N GLU A 829 29.42 26.44 -1.33
CA GLU A 829 28.12 26.98 -1.70
C GLU A 829 26.97 26.26 -0.99
N THR A 830 27.10 24.95 -0.71
CA THR A 830 26.14 24.18 0.10
C THR A 830 26.00 24.75 1.51
N SER A 831 27.13 25.04 2.16
CA SER A 831 27.17 25.70 3.46
C SER A 831 26.45 27.04 3.44
N LYS A 832 26.72 27.87 2.42
CA LYS A 832 26.04 29.15 2.25
C LYS A 832 24.53 28.99 2.08
N VAL A 833 24.06 28.13 1.17
CA VAL A 833 22.61 27.89 0.94
C VAL A 833 21.91 27.50 2.24
N ILE A 834 22.49 26.54 2.99
CA ILE A 834 21.93 26.08 4.27
C ILE A 834 21.91 27.21 5.28
N SER A 835 23.01 27.96 5.42
CA SER A 835 23.10 29.07 6.39
C SER A 835 22.15 30.22 6.07
N THR A 836 21.97 30.56 4.78
CA THR A 836 21.07 31.62 4.32
C THR A 836 19.62 31.27 4.63
N TYR A 837 19.17 30.06 4.26
CA TYR A 837 17.82 29.61 4.58
C TYR A 837 17.61 29.43 6.10
N GLY A 838 18.59 28.84 6.78
CA GLY A 838 18.55 28.57 8.22
C GLY A 838 18.35 29.83 9.05
N ARG A 839 19.12 30.90 8.79
CA ARG A 839 19.02 32.17 9.53
C ARG A 839 17.61 32.77 9.53
N GLN A 840 16.87 32.62 8.42
CA GLN A 840 15.50 33.12 8.31
C GLN A 840 14.51 32.19 9.02
N ILE A 841 14.62 30.88 8.77
CA ILE A 841 13.61 29.92 9.22
C ILE A 841 13.65 29.65 10.74
N ILE A 842 14.83 29.74 11.36
CA ILE A 842 15.02 29.43 12.80
C ILE A 842 14.19 30.38 13.68
N GLY A 843 14.25 31.70 13.41
CA GLY A 843 13.59 32.74 14.22
C GLY A 843 12.08 32.87 13.99
N ARG A 844 11.48 32.10 13.08
CA ARG A 844 10.09 32.28 12.65
C ARG A 844 9.07 31.67 13.64
N PRO A 845 8.02 32.43 14.03
CA PRO A 845 6.93 31.92 14.87
C PRO A 845 5.95 31.04 14.06
N PHE A 846 5.24 30.14 14.75
CA PHE A 846 4.20 29.29 14.16
C PHE A 846 2.87 30.07 14.08
N ASN A 847 2.46 30.47 12.88
CA ASN A 847 1.29 31.32 12.68
C ASN A 847 0.07 30.59 12.09
N SER A 848 0.21 29.36 11.58
CA SER A 848 -0.89 28.59 10.99
C SER A 848 -1.00 27.15 11.52
N GLN A 849 -2.10 26.49 11.15
CA GLN A 849 -2.34 25.07 11.45
C GLN A 849 -1.44 24.12 10.64
N ASP A 850 -0.92 24.53 9.46
CA ASP A 850 -0.04 23.70 8.64
C ASP A 850 1.44 24.04 8.87
N LYS A 851 1.93 23.65 10.05
CA LYS A 851 3.35 23.79 10.44
C LYS A 851 4.31 23.14 9.44
N TYR A 852 3.88 22.07 8.78
CA TYR A 852 4.74 21.31 7.88
C TYR A 852 5.03 22.09 6.60
N ALA A 853 3.99 22.59 5.93
CA ALA A 853 4.17 23.36 4.70
C ALA A 853 4.97 24.64 4.92
N GLU A 854 4.76 25.31 6.06
CA GLU A 854 5.38 26.61 6.35
C GLU A 854 6.82 26.54 6.83
N LYS A 855 7.16 25.55 7.68
CA LYS A 855 8.47 25.50 8.37
C LYS A 855 9.21 24.20 8.12
N TYR A 856 8.57 23.06 8.35
CA TYR A 856 9.29 21.78 8.41
C TYR A 856 9.70 21.22 7.05
N LYS A 857 8.97 21.52 5.99
CA LYS A 857 9.28 21.04 4.64
C LYS A 857 10.63 21.52 4.14
N GLY A 858 10.99 22.79 4.41
CA GLY A 858 12.30 23.33 4.01
C GLY A 858 13.44 22.75 4.84
N ILE A 859 13.26 22.66 6.16
CA ILE A 859 14.21 22.03 7.09
C ILE A 859 14.48 20.57 6.68
N SER A 860 13.43 19.81 6.36
CA SER A 860 13.53 18.42 5.85
C SER A 860 14.37 18.32 4.57
N ILE A 861 14.24 19.29 3.65
CA ILE A 861 15.07 19.33 2.44
C ILE A 861 16.52 19.71 2.78
N CYS A 862 16.78 20.61 3.73
CA CYS A 862 18.13 20.93 4.19
C CYS A 862 18.83 19.71 4.80
N PHE A 863 18.14 18.90 5.62
CA PHE A 863 18.67 17.62 6.11
C PHE A 863 18.97 16.66 4.94
N SER A 864 18.11 16.62 3.93
CA SER A 864 18.36 15.82 2.72
C SER A 864 19.59 16.31 1.94
N ILE A 865 19.79 17.62 1.81
CA ILE A 865 20.96 18.23 1.14
C ILE A 865 22.24 17.77 1.85
N LEU A 866 22.30 17.93 3.17
CA LEU A 866 23.46 17.51 3.97
C LEU A 866 23.71 16.01 3.87
N THR A 867 22.65 15.20 3.96
CA THR A 867 22.73 13.75 3.80
C THR A 867 23.38 13.37 2.46
N LYS A 868 22.93 13.98 1.36
CA LYS A 868 23.48 13.69 0.02
C LYS A 868 24.90 14.22 -0.17
N SER A 869 25.24 15.36 0.43
CA SER A 869 26.61 15.90 0.38
C SER A 869 27.60 15.05 1.19
N PHE A 870 27.23 14.60 2.37
CA PHE A 870 28.07 13.74 3.22
C PHE A 870 28.21 12.33 2.64
N ALA A 871 27.11 11.69 2.23
CA ALA A 871 27.15 10.36 1.63
C ALA A 871 27.72 10.35 0.20
N GLY A 872 27.82 11.51 -0.46
CA GLY A 872 28.18 11.64 -1.87
C GLY A 872 29.65 11.33 -2.19
N ARG A 873 30.55 11.34 -1.20
CA ARG A 873 31.99 11.03 -1.32
C ARG A 873 32.77 11.83 -2.38
N TYR A 874 32.27 12.99 -2.79
CA TYR A 874 32.93 13.88 -3.75
C TYR A 874 33.72 15.02 -3.09
N VAL A 875 33.76 15.05 -1.74
CA VAL A 875 34.49 16.06 -0.95
C VAL A 875 35.28 15.36 0.15
N ASN A 876 36.56 15.72 0.28
CA ASN A 876 37.33 15.36 1.47
C ASN A 876 37.17 16.47 2.51
N PHE A 877 36.37 16.21 3.55
CA PHE A 877 36.03 17.20 4.55
C PHE A 877 37.18 17.63 5.47
N GLY A 878 38.25 16.82 5.59
CA GLY A 878 39.44 17.18 6.37
C GLY A 878 40.18 18.41 5.82
N VAL A 879 39.94 18.75 4.55
CA VAL A 879 40.52 19.92 3.88
C VAL A 879 40.05 21.23 4.52
N PHE A 880 38.80 21.30 5.00
CA PHE A 880 38.26 22.52 5.61
C PHE A 880 39.02 22.91 6.88
N GLU A 881 39.30 21.94 7.75
CA GLU A 881 40.11 22.16 8.96
C GLU A 881 41.55 22.52 8.60
N LEU A 882 42.16 21.80 7.64
CA LEU A 882 43.55 22.03 7.21
C LEU A 882 43.80 23.45 6.70
N TYR A 883 42.85 24.03 5.96
CA TYR A 883 42.95 25.38 5.39
C TYR A 883 42.24 26.47 6.21
N GLY A 884 41.65 26.13 7.37
CA GLY A 884 40.92 27.08 8.21
C GLY A 884 39.62 27.62 7.59
N ASP A 885 39.01 26.88 6.65
CA ASP A 885 37.74 27.22 6.02
C ASP A 885 36.57 26.77 6.92
N LYS A 886 35.72 27.72 7.32
CA LYS A 886 34.60 27.50 8.25
C LYS A 886 33.34 26.91 7.60
N ALA A 887 33.35 26.58 6.31
CA ALA A 887 32.14 26.13 5.60
C ALA A 887 31.47 24.90 6.26
N LEU A 888 32.24 23.90 6.67
CA LEU A 888 31.71 22.71 7.36
C LEU A 888 31.13 23.05 8.73
N GLU A 889 31.84 23.87 9.51
CA GLU A 889 31.39 24.31 10.83
C GLU A 889 30.07 25.09 10.74
N ILE A 890 29.97 26.04 9.79
CA ILE A 890 28.76 26.84 9.58
C ILE A 890 27.57 25.95 9.21
N ALA A 891 27.76 25.01 8.28
CA ALA A 891 26.68 24.14 7.81
C ALA A 891 26.14 23.25 8.94
N LEU A 892 27.03 22.69 9.77
CA LEU A 892 26.66 21.86 10.92
C LEU A 892 26.00 22.67 12.03
N ASN A 893 26.53 23.84 12.37
CA ASN A 893 25.93 24.70 13.39
C ASN A 893 24.52 25.14 12.99
N THR A 894 24.32 25.55 11.73
CA THR A 894 22.98 25.89 11.24
C THR A 894 22.04 24.67 11.25
N SER A 895 22.52 23.47 10.92
CA SER A 895 21.67 22.27 10.98
C SER A 895 21.27 21.89 12.40
N PHE A 896 22.17 22.08 13.37
CA PHE A 896 21.85 21.90 14.79
C PHE A 896 20.82 22.92 15.27
N GLU A 897 20.94 24.19 14.87
CA GLU A 897 19.95 25.22 15.22
C GLU A 897 18.58 24.94 14.57
N MET A 898 18.54 24.47 13.31
CA MET A 898 17.30 24.04 12.66
C MET A 898 16.69 22.80 13.34
N MET A 899 17.51 21.86 13.81
CA MET A 899 17.03 20.72 14.60
C MET A 899 16.41 21.20 15.92
N LEU A 900 17.10 22.09 16.65
CA LEU A 900 16.64 22.60 17.94
C LEU A 900 15.41 23.49 17.83
N CYS A 901 15.15 24.11 16.67
CA CYS A 901 13.95 24.94 16.46
C CYS A 901 12.68 24.14 16.20
N VAL A 902 12.79 22.82 15.98
CA VAL A 902 11.65 21.92 15.80
C VAL A 902 11.34 21.23 17.14
N PRO A 903 10.12 21.42 17.69
CA PRO A 903 9.67 20.66 18.84
C PRO A 903 9.80 19.16 18.59
N PHE A 904 10.30 18.43 19.58
CA PHE A 904 10.58 17.01 19.41
C PHE A 904 9.34 16.20 19.01
N ASP A 905 8.18 16.49 19.61
CA ASP A 905 6.91 15.83 19.30
C ASP A 905 6.50 16.02 17.83
N ASP A 906 6.83 17.17 17.23
CA ASP A 906 6.55 17.44 15.82
C ASP A 906 7.48 16.61 14.90
N ILE A 907 8.73 16.31 15.30
CA ILE A 907 9.59 15.38 14.52
C ILE A 907 8.90 14.03 14.38
N LEU A 908 8.33 13.50 15.46
CA LEU A 908 7.67 12.20 15.47
C LEU A 908 6.31 12.23 14.75
N MET A 909 5.57 13.34 14.83
CA MET A 909 4.25 13.48 14.22
C MET A 909 4.30 13.58 12.69
N TYR A 910 5.36 14.14 12.10
CA TYR A 910 5.46 14.36 10.65
C TYR A 910 6.41 13.34 9.97
N PRO A 911 5.91 12.28 9.29
CA PRO A 911 6.73 11.17 8.81
C PRO A 911 7.84 11.56 7.83
N LYS A 912 7.57 12.53 6.95
CA LYS A 912 8.55 13.02 5.96
C LYS A 912 9.72 13.75 6.62
N LEU A 913 9.42 14.56 7.64
CA LEU A 913 10.45 15.24 8.43
C LEU A 913 11.26 14.20 9.20
N SER A 914 10.58 13.32 9.94
CA SER A 914 11.20 12.24 10.73
C SER A 914 12.20 11.45 9.90
N LYS A 915 11.77 10.94 8.74
CA LYS A 915 12.62 10.19 7.82
C LYS A 915 13.89 10.96 7.44
N THR A 916 13.75 12.19 6.94
CA THR A 916 14.92 12.98 6.50
C THR A 916 15.85 13.36 7.65
N PHE A 917 15.32 13.50 8.87
CA PHE A 917 16.09 13.80 10.06
C PHE A 917 16.91 12.58 10.51
N TYR A 918 16.31 11.39 10.57
CA TYR A 918 17.04 10.16 10.92
C TYR A 918 18.04 9.73 9.83
N ASP A 919 17.72 9.91 8.54
CA ASP A 919 18.67 9.68 7.44
C ASP A 919 19.91 10.58 7.59
N TRP A 920 19.70 11.85 7.97
CA TRP A 920 20.78 12.79 8.25
C TRP A 920 21.58 12.41 9.48
N LEU A 921 20.93 12.03 10.59
CA LEU A 921 21.60 11.60 11.82
C LEU A 921 22.48 10.37 11.60
N ASP A 922 21.98 9.35 10.90
CA ASP A 922 22.77 8.14 10.60
C ASP A 922 24.02 8.49 9.79
N THR A 923 23.86 9.31 8.73
CA THR A 923 24.98 9.77 7.90
C THR A 923 25.97 10.64 8.70
N PHE A 924 25.47 11.54 9.54
CA PHE A 924 26.29 12.43 10.37
C PHE A 924 27.09 11.68 11.43
N THR A 925 26.47 10.70 12.10
CA THR A 925 27.10 9.93 13.19
C THR A 925 28.13 8.92 12.70
N ASN A 926 28.03 8.45 11.46
CA ASN A 926 28.95 7.46 10.90
C ASN A 926 30.41 7.96 10.85
N GLU A 927 30.65 9.20 10.39
CA GLU A 927 32.00 9.75 10.24
C GLU A 927 32.15 11.18 10.79
N HIS A 928 31.21 12.08 10.51
CA HIS A 928 31.38 13.51 10.75
C HIS A 928 31.32 13.89 12.24
N MET A 929 30.42 13.29 13.02
CA MET A 929 30.33 13.55 14.46
C MET A 929 31.64 13.23 15.19
N MET A 930 32.31 12.15 14.76
CA MET A 930 33.56 11.68 15.37
C MET A 930 34.77 12.53 15.00
N ALA A 931 34.68 13.29 13.91
CA ALA A 931 35.74 14.20 13.46
C ALA A 931 35.66 15.59 14.10
N LEU A 932 34.55 15.94 14.76
CA LEU A 932 34.36 17.27 15.36
C LEU A 932 35.28 17.48 16.57
N SER A 933 35.85 18.69 16.66
CA SER A 933 36.68 19.10 17.82
C SER A 933 35.85 19.40 19.07
N SER A 934 34.60 19.88 18.90
CA SER A 934 33.62 20.12 19.96
C SER A 934 32.19 20.14 19.40
N MET A 935 31.18 20.03 20.26
CA MET A 935 29.77 20.12 19.90
C MET A 935 28.96 20.82 21.00
N ASN A 936 27.93 21.58 20.63
CA ASN A 936 27.01 22.21 21.57
C ASN A 936 26.30 21.13 22.43
N SER A 937 26.32 21.29 23.76
CA SER A 937 25.70 20.34 24.70
C SER A 937 24.19 20.17 24.47
N ASN A 938 23.45 21.22 24.14
CA ASN A 938 22.01 21.14 23.87
C ASN A 938 21.71 20.31 22.62
N ALA A 939 22.52 20.49 21.56
CA ALA A 939 22.39 19.70 20.34
C ALA A 939 22.70 18.22 20.61
N PHE A 940 23.76 17.95 21.39
CA PHE A 940 24.12 16.60 21.80
C PHE A 940 22.99 15.92 22.60
N LEU A 941 22.43 16.59 23.61
CA LEU A 941 21.34 16.06 24.42
C LEU A 941 20.07 15.82 23.58
N TYR A 942 19.76 16.73 22.65
CA TYR A 942 18.64 16.56 21.73
C TYR A 942 18.81 15.32 20.85
N ILE A 943 20.00 15.10 20.28
CA ILE A 943 20.30 13.92 19.46
C ILE A 943 20.14 12.65 20.29
N MET A 944 20.68 12.60 21.51
CA MET A 944 20.54 11.42 22.36
C MET A 944 19.09 11.12 22.72
N ARG A 945 18.28 12.15 23.00
CA ARG A 945 16.84 12.00 23.17
C ARG A 945 16.18 11.45 21.91
N ALA A 946 16.51 12.03 20.76
CA ALA A 946 15.97 11.62 19.48
C ALA A 946 16.30 10.18 19.13
N LEU A 947 17.52 9.71 19.41
CA LEU A 947 17.91 8.33 19.14
C LEU A 947 17.13 7.31 20.00
N ALA A 948 16.88 7.61 21.28
CA ALA A 948 16.07 6.76 22.16
C ALA A 948 14.61 6.65 21.68
N GLU A 949 14.02 7.79 21.35
CA GLU A 949 12.63 7.91 20.92
C GLU A 949 12.41 7.46 19.47
N GLY A 950 13.46 7.55 18.64
CA GLY A 950 13.52 7.01 17.29
C GLY A 950 13.58 5.50 17.28
N ILE A 951 14.22 4.90 18.29
CA ILE A 951 13.98 3.49 18.60
C ILE A 951 12.50 3.32 18.93
N GLN A 952 11.86 4.13 19.78
CA GLN A 952 10.39 4.22 19.99
C GLN A 952 9.47 3.95 18.77
N GLN A 953 9.88 4.36 17.57
CA GLN A 953 8.99 4.41 16.42
C GLN A 953 8.71 3.05 15.77
N PHE A 954 7.47 2.88 15.29
CA PHE A 954 7.03 1.68 14.56
C PHE A 954 7.62 1.55 13.14
N ASP A 955 8.05 2.67 12.52
CA ASP A 955 8.66 2.62 11.19
C ASP A 955 10.04 1.94 11.25
N GLY A 956 10.14 0.78 10.61
CA GLY A 956 11.35 -0.02 10.61
C GLY A 956 12.58 0.68 10.02
N SER A 957 12.39 1.57 9.05
CA SER A 957 13.51 2.30 8.44
C SER A 957 14.11 3.32 9.41
N GLN A 958 13.26 4.08 10.11
CA GLN A 958 13.67 5.08 11.10
C GLN A 958 14.31 4.43 12.33
N CYS A 959 13.69 3.35 12.85
CA CYS A 959 14.26 2.57 13.94
C CYS A 959 15.66 2.04 13.57
N SER A 960 15.86 1.59 12.33
CA SER A 960 17.16 1.08 11.88
C SER A 960 18.21 2.18 11.79
N ALA A 961 17.86 3.37 11.28
CA ALA A 961 18.73 4.53 11.24
C ALA A 961 19.14 5.00 12.66
N ALA A 962 18.18 5.05 13.60
CA ALA A 962 18.47 5.39 15.00
C ALA A 962 19.39 4.34 15.67
N CYS A 963 19.14 3.05 15.43
CA CYS A 963 19.99 1.97 15.93
C CYS A 963 21.41 2.03 15.37
N SER A 964 21.55 2.29 14.07
CA SER A 964 22.82 2.46 13.37
C SER A 964 23.61 3.63 13.96
N ALA A 965 22.97 4.78 14.13
CA ALA A 965 23.58 5.96 14.76
C ALA A 965 24.07 5.69 16.19
N ILE A 966 23.28 4.98 17.02
CA ILE A 966 23.71 4.58 18.37
C ILE A 966 24.91 3.62 18.30
N ASP A 967 24.91 2.65 17.38
CA ASP A 967 26.03 1.73 17.20
C ASP A 967 27.31 2.48 16.79
N HIS A 968 27.23 3.43 15.86
CA HIS A 968 28.36 4.29 15.47
C HIS A 968 28.95 5.02 16.68
N ILE A 969 28.09 5.68 17.47
CA ILE A 969 28.48 6.42 18.68
C ILE A 969 29.15 5.49 19.70
N CYS A 970 28.49 4.40 20.08
CA CYS A 970 28.99 3.51 21.12
C CYS A 970 30.26 2.78 20.68
N THR A 971 30.35 2.37 19.41
CA THR A 971 31.54 1.74 18.84
C THR A 971 32.76 2.66 18.93
N PHE A 972 32.59 3.93 18.56
CA PHE A 972 33.67 4.91 18.66
C PHE A 972 34.10 5.15 20.12
N VAL A 973 33.15 5.26 21.05
CA VAL A 973 33.43 5.44 22.50
C VAL A 973 34.26 4.27 23.04
N ILE A 974 33.88 3.02 22.73
CA ILE A 974 34.62 1.82 23.14
C ILE A 974 36.05 1.84 22.57
N GLN A 975 36.19 2.16 21.27
CA GLN A 975 37.50 2.23 20.62
C GLN A 975 38.41 3.34 21.18
N GLN A 976 37.87 4.51 21.53
CA GLN A 976 38.67 5.60 22.13
C GLN A 976 39.08 5.28 23.56
N THR A 977 38.19 4.65 24.34
CA THR A 977 38.49 4.23 25.72
C THR A 977 39.64 3.21 25.74
N ALA A 978 39.71 2.31 24.76
CA ALA A 978 40.79 1.34 24.62
C ALA A 978 42.16 1.95 24.24
N LYS A 979 42.18 3.12 23.56
CA LYS A 979 43.41 3.71 22.97
C LYS A 979 44.26 4.56 23.91
N GLN A 980 43.85 4.80 25.17
CA GLN A 980 44.58 5.57 26.21
C GLN A 980 45.32 6.83 25.68
N LYS A 981 44.64 7.68 24.90
CA LYS A 981 45.25 8.91 24.34
C LYS A 981 45.36 10.04 25.39
N PRO A 982 46.37 10.93 25.31
CA PRO A 982 46.60 12.00 26.28
C PRO A 982 45.54 13.11 26.28
N LYS A 983 44.79 13.30 25.18
CA LYS A 983 43.66 14.24 25.10
C LYS A 983 42.38 13.44 24.87
N GLN A 984 41.47 13.49 25.84
CA GLN A 984 40.19 12.81 25.79
C GLN A 984 39.24 13.53 24.81
N HIS A 985 38.57 12.77 23.95
CA HIS A 985 37.59 13.30 23.00
C HIS A 985 36.38 13.88 23.74
N TRP A 986 35.79 14.99 23.25
CA TRP A 986 34.69 15.70 23.92
C TRP A 986 33.49 14.79 24.23
N LEU A 987 33.22 13.81 23.38
CA LEU A 987 32.15 12.83 23.56
C LEU A 987 32.29 12.05 24.87
N LEU A 988 33.51 11.63 25.23
CA LEU A 988 33.77 10.92 26.49
C LEU A 988 33.57 11.86 27.69
N SER A 989 34.00 13.12 27.56
CA SER A 989 33.78 14.14 28.59
C SER A 989 32.27 14.39 28.82
N TYR A 990 31.47 14.46 27.76
CA TYR A 990 30.02 14.63 27.87
C TYR A 990 29.31 13.40 28.43
N LEU A 991 29.72 12.18 28.06
CA LEU A 991 29.17 10.97 28.69
C LEU A 991 29.50 10.88 30.18
N THR A 992 30.65 11.43 30.60
CA THR A 992 31.01 11.56 32.02
C THR A 992 30.19 12.66 32.71
N GLN A 993 29.96 13.78 32.04
CA GLN A 993 29.17 14.90 32.55
C GLN A 993 27.68 14.56 32.67
N TYR A 994 27.15 13.75 31.75
CA TYR A 994 25.75 13.34 31.67
C TYR A 994 25.61 11.80 31.79
N PRO A 995 25.84 11.23 32.98
CA PRO A 995 25.95 9.78 33.16
C PRO A 995 24.66 9.02 32.83
N ASN A 996 23.50 9.68 32.84
CA ASN A 996 22.20 9.06 32.58
C ASN A 996 21.92 8.77 31.09
N ILE A 997 22.75 9.26 30.15
CA ILE A 997 22.49 9.11 28.71
C ILE A 997 22.55 7.64 28.27
N LEU A 998 23.61 6.91 28.66
CA LEU A 998 23.76 5.52 28.24
C LEU A 998 22.71 4.61 28.89
N PRO A 999 22.39 4.73 30.20
CA PRO A 999 21.24 4.07 30.81
C PRO A 999 19.91 4.35 30.11
N TYR A 1000 19.69 5.59 29.67
CA TYR A 1000 18.48 6.00 28.95
C TYR A 1000 18.39 5.35 27.56
N LEU A 1001 19.45 5.41 26.76
CA LEU A 1001 19.53 4.74 25.46
C LEU A 1001 19.37 3.22 25.60
N PHE A 1002 20.01 2.62 26.61
CA PHE A 1002 19.86 1.21 26.94
C PHE A 1002 18.41 0.86 27.24
N THR A 1003 17.76 1.64 28.11
CA THR A 1003 16.39 1.38 28.54
C THR A 1003 15.43 1.47 27.36
N ALA A 1004 15.61 2.47 26.48
CA ALA A 1004 14.83 2.57 25.25
C ALA A 1004 15.06 1.35 24.34
N ASN A 1005 16.32 1.04 24.02
CA ASN A 1005 16.64 -0.08 23.13
C ASN A 1005 16.11 -1.42 23.66
N PHE A 1006 16.38 -1.71 24.94
CA PHE A 1006 15.96 -2.95 25.54
C PHE A 1006 14.46 -3.02 25.77
N SER A 1007 13.77 -1.90 26.07
CA SER A 1007 12.31 -1.87 26.12
C SER A 1007 11.68 -2.22 24.76
N ALA A 1008 12.20 -1.66 23.67
CA ALA A 1008 11.76 -2.01 22.33
C ALA A 1008 12.03 -3.49 21.98
N VAL A 1009 13.10 -4.07 22.52
CA VAL A 1009 13.33 -5.52 22.43
C VAL A 1009 12.32 -6.30 23.27
N LEU A 1010 12.07 -5.91 24.51
CA LEU A 1010 11.29 -6.68 25.48
C LEU A 1010 9.79 -6.62 25.25
N PHE A 1011 9.25 -5.42 24.97
CA PHE A 1011 7.82 -5.15 24.99
C PHE A 1011 7.21 -5.00 23.60
N GLU A 1012 8.05 -4.93 22.54
CA GLU A 1012 7.56 -4.74 21.17
C GLU A 1012 7.94 -5.88 20.21
N GLU A 1013 6.98 -6.25 19.36
CA GLU A 1013 7.17 -7.24 18.29
C GLU A 1013 7.67 -6.57 17.00
N ARG A 1014 9.00 -6.42 16.90
CA ARG A 1014 9.64 -5.81 15.73
C ARG A 1014 10.33 -6.81 14.82
N GLN A 1015 10.19 -6.61 13.51
CA GLN A 1015 10.88 -7.40 12.47
C GLN A 1015 12.39 -7.11 12.41
N ASN A 1016 12.82 -5.91 12.85
CA ASN A 1016 14.22 -5.45 12.77
C ASN A 1016 15.10 -5.89 13.94
N GLN A 1017 15.05 -7.17 14.31
CA GLN A 1017 15.84 -7.71 15.42
C GLN A 1017 17.35 -7.48 15.23
N TRP A 1018 17.81 -7.59 13.98
CA TRP A 1018 19.21 -7.37 13.62
C TRP A 1018 19.65 -5.94 13.93
N SER A 1019 18.85 -4.94 13.56
CA SER A 1019 19.16 -3.52 13.82
C SER A 1019 19.21 -3.22 15.33
N LEU A 1020 18.29 -3.77 16.13
CA LEU A 1020 18.26 -3.55 17.59
C LEU A 1020 19.44 -4.21 18.33
N SER A 1021 19.87 -5.38 17.87
CA SER A 1021 20.90 -6.19 18.56
C SER A 1021 22.27 -5.51 18.67
N ARG A 1022 22.71 -4.82 17.61
CA ARG A 1022 24.04 -4.20 17.51
C ARG A 1022 24.27 -3.09 18.54
N PRO A 1023 23.45 -2.02 18.58
CA PRO A 1023 23.58 -0.98 19.61
C PRO A 1023 23.35 -1.53 21.02
N LEU A 1024 22.46 -2.52 21.21
CA LEU A 1024 22.22 -3.11 22.53
C LEU A 1024 23.48 -3.76 23.11
N LEU A 1025 24.22 -4.54 22.31
CA LEU A 1025 25.50 -5.11 22.75
C LEU A 1025 26.48 -4.00 23.16
N CYS A 1026 26.64 -2.97 22.32
CA CYS A 1026 27.54 -1.86 22.63
C CYS A 1026 27.15 -1.12 23.93
N LEU A 1027 25.85 -0.95 24.18
CA LEU A 1027 25.33 -0.31 25.40
C LEU A 1027 25.57 -1.17 26.66
N ILE A 1028 25.44 -2.49 26.55
CA ILE A 1028 25.76 -3.44 27.64
C ILE A 1028 27.25 -3.36 27.98
N LEU A 1029 28.12 -3.38 26.96
CA LEU A 1029 29.57 -3.33 27.17
C LEU A 1029 30.04 -2.01 27.79
N LEU A 1030 29.33 -0.91 27.54
CA LEU A 1030 29.63 0.39 28.13
C LEU A 1030 29.11 0.57 29.56
N ASN A 1031 28.06 -0.16 29.98
CA ASN A 1031 27.47 -0.05 31.33
C ASN A 1031 27.08 -1.43 31.90
N PRO A 1032 28.05 -2.29 32.24
CA PRO A 1032 27.76 -3.62 32.77
C PRO A 1032 26.98 -3.58 34.10
N ASP A 1033 27.31 -2.63 35.00
CA ASP A 1033 26.64 -2.50 36.29
C ASP A 1033 25.15 -2.15 36.14
N TYR A 1034 24.82 -1.28 35.17
CA TYR A 1034 23.43 -0.90 34.90
C TYR A 1034 22.65 -2.05 34.25
N TRP A 1035 23.28 -2.84 33.37
CA TRP A 1035 22.69 -4.07 32.83
C TRP A 1035 22.29 -5.04 33.95
N GLU A 1036 23.19 -5.30 34.90
CA GLU A 1036 22.91 -6.17 36.05
C GLU A 1036 21.80 -5.62 36.95
N GLN A 1037 21.81 -4.32 37.22
CA GLN A 1037 20.77 -3.67 38.03
C GLN A 1037 19.40 -3.71 37.34
N TYR A 1038 19.36 -3.39 36.04
CA TYR A 1038 18.13 -3.35 35.25
C TYR A 1038 17.50 -4.74 35.16
N THR A 1039 18.29 -5.76 34.79
CA THR A 1039 17.81 -7.14 34.67
C THR A 1039 17.30 -7.70 36.00
N ARG A 1040 18.01 -7.41 37.12
CA ARG A 1040 17.55 -7.79 38.46
C ARG A 1040 16.22 -7.14 38.83
N ASN A 1041 16.07 -5.83 38.58
CA ASN A 1041 14.82 -5.12 38.83
C ASN A 1041 13.69 -5.64 37.96
N LEU A 1042 13.94 -5.85 36.66
CA LEU A 1042 12.97 -6.41 35.72
C LEU A 1042 12.41 -7.75 36.24
N VAL A 1043 13.27 -8.63 36.76
CA VAL A 1043 12.86 -9.89 37.40
C VAL A 1043 12.02 -9.65 38.67
N LEU A 1044 12.44 -8.75 39.56
CA LEU A 1044 11.71 -8.49 40.81
C LEU A 1044 10.31 -7.89 40.60
N TYR A 1045 10.13 -7.06 39.58
CA TYR A 1045 8.84 -6.46 39.22
C TYR A 1045 7.89 -7.45 38.54
N GLN A 1046 8.38 -8.60 38.09
CA GLN A 1046 7.50 -9.68 37.66
C GLN A 1046 6.83 -10.35 38.85
N LEU A 1047 5.67 -10.95 38.56
CA LEU A 1047 4.95 -11.82 39.50
C LEU A 1047 5.86 -13.00 39.90
N PRO A 1048 5.80 -13.47 41.16
CA PRO A 1048 6.74 -14.45 41.71
C PRO A 1048 6.99 -15.67 40.81
N GLU A 1049 5.94 -16.16 40.16
CA GLU A 1049 5.95 -17.33 39.27
C GLU A 1049 6.73 -17.11 37.95
N ARG A 1050 6.89 -15.86 37.51
CA ARG A 1050 7.58 -15.51 36.25
C ARG A 1050 9.07 -15.20 36.45
N ARG A 1051 9.52 -15.08 37.71
CA ARG A 1051 10.86 -14.57 38.05
C ARG A 1051 11.97 -15.52 37.60
N ASP A 1052 11.83 -16.81 37.88
CA ASP A 1052 12.87 -17.82 37.58
C ASP A 1052 13.02 -18.05 36.08
N ILE A 1053 11.90 -18.08 35.34
CA ILE A 1053 11.88 -18.22 33.88
C ILE A 1053 12.62 -17.04 33.24
N LEU A 1054 12.27 -15.81 33.63
CA LEU A 1054 12.90 -14.60 33.10
C LEU A 1054 14.37 -14.51 33.47
N ALA A 1055 14.76 -14.85 34.70
CA ALA A 1055 16.15 -14.83 35.13
C ALA A 1055 17.02 -15.78 34.29
N LYS A 1056 16.52 -16.99 33.98
CA LYS A 1056 17.21 -17.94 33.11
C LYS A 1056 17.32 -17.42 31.68
N ALA A 1057 16.24 -16.89 31.11
CA ALA A 1057 16.24 -16.34 29.75
C ALA A 1057 17.20 -15.14 29.61
N LEU A 1058 17.26 -14.24 30.61
CA LEU A 1058 18.20 -13.10 30.60
C LEU A 1058 19.67 -13.57 30.67
N SER A 1059 19.95 -14.67 31.37
CA SER A 1059 21.31 -15.22 31.45
C SER A 1059 21.82 -15.79 30.12
N SER A 1060 20.94 -16.30 29.26
CA SER A 1060 21.33 -16.88 27.97
C SER A 1060 21.72 -15.81 26.93
N LEU A 1061 21.29 -14.55 27.10
CA LEU A 1061 21.62 -13.44 26.19
C LEU A 1061 23.13 -13.23 26.03
N MET A 1062 23.88 -13.29 27.14
CA MET A 1062 25.32 -13.04 27.16
C MET A 1062 26.16 -14.33 27.09
N GLN A 1063 25.54 -15.49 26.85
CA GLN A 1063 26.25 -16.77 26.77
C GLN A 1063 27.17 -16.82 25.54
N ASP A 1064 28.45 -17.15 25.75
CA ASP A 1064 29.51 -17.17 24.72
C ASP A 1064 29.73 -15.82 24.00
N VAL A 1065 29.38 -14.70 24.65
CA VAL A 1065 29.63 -13.35 24.13
C VAL A 1065 30.84 -12.74 24.83
N GLU A 1066 31.91 -12.48 24.08
CA GLU A 1066 33.14 -11.86 24.60
C GLU A 1066 32.99 -10.33 24.75
N ILE A 1067 33.89 -9.68 25.50
CA ILE A 1067 33.96 -8.21 25.59
C ILE A 1067 34.71 -7.67 24.35
N SER A 1068 34.12 -7.86 23.17
CA SER A 1068 34.70 -7.40 21.90
C SER A 1068 33.64 -7.00 20.88
N LEU A 1069 33.99 -6.10 19.95
CA LEU A 1069 33.11 -5.65 18.87
C LEU A 1069 33.39 -6.34 17.53
N ILE A 1070 34.06 -7.50 17.54
CA ILE A 1070 34.36 -8.27 16.33
C ILE A 1070 33.04 -8.78 15.72
N SER A 1071 32.94 -8.83 14.39
CA SER A 1071 31.70 -9.25 13.69
C SER A 1071 31.13 -10.56 14.23
N LYS A 1072 31.99 -11.58 14.42
CA LYS A 1072 31.58 -12.90 14.96
C LYS A 1072 30.87 -12.78 16.31
N ASN A 1073 31.32 -11.88 17.18
CA ASN A 1073 30.74 -11.68 18.50
C ASN A 1073 29.39 -10.95 18.44
N ARG A 1074 29.26 -9.94 17.55
CA ARG A 1074 27.99 -9.27 17.28
C ARG A 1074 26.95 -10.24 16.72
N ASP A 1075 27.36 -11.11 15.80
CA ASP A 1075 26.49 -12.11 15.18
C ASP A 1075 26.01 -13.15 16.20
N ARG A 1076 26.89 -13.57 17.13
CA ARG A 1076 26.55 -14.47 18.24
C ARG A 1076 25.51 -13.86 19.19
N PHE A 1077 25.71 -12.61 19.63
CA PHE A 1077 24.73 -11.91 20.47
C PHE A 1077 23.36 -11.78 19.77
N THR A 1078 23.36 -11.49 18.47
CA THR A 1078 22.13 -11.43 17.67
C THR A 1078 21.37 -12.75 17.69
N GLN A 1079 22.06 -13.89 17.56
CA GLN A 1079 21.45 -15.22 17.64
C GLN A 1079 20.89 -15.52 19.04
N ASN A 1080 21.60 -15.13 20.10
CA ASN A 1080 21.13 -15.29 21.47
C ASN A 1080 19.87 -14.45 21.72
N LEU A 1081 19.81 -13.22 21.21
CA LEU A 1081 18.65 -12.34 21.30
C LEU A 1081 17.39 -12.95 20.65
N SER A 1082 17.54 -13.54 19.46
CA SER A 1082 16.44 -14.25 18.80
C SER A 1082 15.99 -15.48 19.60
N THR A 1083 16.92 -16.18 20.26
CA THR A 1083 16.62 -17.32 21.13
C THR A 1083 15.85 -16.87 22.38
N PHE A 1084 16.30 -15.81 23.04
CA PHE A 1084 15.65 -15.19 24.18
C PHE A 1084 14.20 -14.77 23.89
N LYS A 1085 13.95 -14.09 22.76
CA LYS A 1085 12.57 -13.73 22.37
C LYS A 1085 11.71 -14.97 22.18
N ARG A 1086 12.24 -16.00 21.51
CA ARG A 1086 11.52 -17.26 21.30
C ARG A 1086 11.16 -17.95 22.61
N GLU A 1087 12.04 -17.93 23.60
CA GLU A 1087 11.77 -18.48 24.95
C GLU A 1087 10.64 -17.70 25.66
N LEU A 1088 10.70 -16.36 25.68
CA LEU A 1088 9.65 -15.54 26.28
C LEU A 1088 8.27 -15.74 25.61
N THR A 1089 8.25 -15.87 24.28
CA THR A 1089 7.03 -16.13 23.51
C THR A 1089 6.48 -17.53 23.79
N ASN A 1090 7.34 -18.54 23.94
CA ASN A 1090 6.91 -19.90 24.24
C ASN A 1090 6.26 -20.00 25.64
N ASP A 1091 6.79 -19.26 26.62
CA ASP A 1091 6.35 -19.32 28.02
C ASP A 1091 5.22 -18.30 28.37
N ASN A 1092 4.68 -17.56 27.39
CA ASN A 1092 3.64 -16.52 27.58
C ASN A 1092 3.93 -15.51 28.68
N VAL A 1093 5.21 -15.15 28.83
CA VAL A 1093 5.64 -14.18 29.83
C VAL A 1093 5.34 -12.78 29.31
N ILE A 1094 4.17 -12.25 29.68
CA ILE A 1094 3.88 -10.82 29.50
C ILE A 1094 4.68 -10.07 30.55
N LEU A 1095 5.70 -9.34 30.11
CA LEU A 1095 6.55 -8.59 31.00
C LEU A 1095 5.80 -7.37 31.55
N VAL A 1096 5.83 -7.20 32.86
CA VAL A 1096 5.42 -5.94 33.50
C VAL A 1096 6.62 -5.00 33.44
N ALA A 1097 6.42 -3.84 32.82
CA ALA A 1097 7.46 -2.82 32.77
C ALA A 1097 7.78 -2.33 34.20
N PRO A 1098 9.05 -2.30 34.62
CA PRO A 1098 9.41 -1.67 35.88
C PRO A 1098 9.07 -0.18 35.80
N PRO A 1099 8.54 0.45 36.88
CA PRO A 1099 8.37 1.90 36.95
C PRO A 1099 9.75 2.55 36.96
N MET A 1100 10.27 2.82 35.77
CA MET A 1100 11.56 3.45 35.56
C MET A 1100 11.28 4.90 35.17
N ASP A 1101 11.23 5.79 36.16
CA ASP A 1101 11.24 7.23 35.94
C ASP A 1101 12.64 7.64 35.44
N MET A 1102 12.92 7.38 34.17
CA MET A 1102 14.01 8.04 33.44
C MET A 1102 13.42 8.88 32.34
N LYS A 1103 12.70 9.93 32.73
CA LYS A 1103 12.61 11.11 31.85
C LYS A 1103 13.99 11.74 31.86
N MET A 1104 14.54 12.00 30.68
CA MET A 1104 15.74 12.81 30.53
C MET A 1104 15.43 14.19 31.12
N THR A 1105 15.79 14.43 32.38
CA THR A 1105 15.77 15.78 32.96
C THR A 1105 16.84 16.56 32.22
N MET A 1106 16.39 17.43 31.30
CA MET A 1106 17.25 18.35 30.55
C MET A 1106 17.99 19.28 31.50
#